data_AF-A0A0D6QF62-F1
#
_entry.id   AF-A0A0D6QF62-F1
#
_cell.length_a   1.000
_cell.length_b   1.000
_cell.length_c   1.000
_cell.angle_alpha   90.00
_cell.angle_beta   90.00
_cell.angle_gamma   90.00
#
_symmetry.space_group_name_H-M   'P 1'
#
loop_
_entity.id
_entity.type
_entity.pdbx_description
1 polymer ?
#
loop_
_entity_poly.entity_id
_entity_poly.type
_entity_poly.pdbx_seq_one_letter_code
_entity_poly.pdbx_strand_id
1 'polypeptide(L)'
;MLADPARPRSGGPDGTVDLEEHAGVEAELEATALWVARQVLEARRPLEEVAVLVPAQDPLAGLVADRLARLPLGGGSLPVFVAGGLPAISTAAGARILAVVRALRSHLSAETLAPVLAALRLEGVADGDRTHLTHGEGMELAFGLGIVGGNPAHPAGALAWSERAAVRAGELEAALGQVHADDDSAERERWRLERTLRSLRAIRPALDALVGVARAVVGGAPLAAIADVLGGFLARWLLAPGEGATLPARLVEAIAPACAGSLGKALSGDDALQVVEDHLLGLRVAHGRFGEPAVYVGTVAGAAGLAFGAVRIVGLCEGVLPSQPREDPVVPGAFREQLERGAPDRVLRRAEDRVAAQVHALVAAVQGARDAVALSAPRVDLARTEREPGAIFIDAAAALARPHAGTGEPAEAVPDGAALRRDAFRPAARAAARFRDAQPISDASWLDRVARTAPALPPEWTGAPVVDLARLATLRAPTGPLGPSDGVFGRGGPFPPVPGIAPERPISASALGQLLQCPRLFLMRRILGWDEPAGAPSLRELDPLSFGSLLHRVVELFYREHGAAFSRREGTIDGWQARARAVADRAFDALLSEVPLVGEGVRLKERERLHDALRVFLAYDWEGGPRRFVGVELAFGTPGAPLSVDADGETLHVHGYIDRVDVEDGVTLVRDLKSGKAHPRAGSETGPTPLRDVQLGLYQLAARKLANAWKTPAKVQGAYAYASGRGEVEERAFRADAAALDQATAEWLATAAHLLAARSFPPSADEDDCTYCPFHVVCGSGATRRAREALADVEDGPLARFRALKLDEGDEE
;
A
#
# COMPACT_ATOMS: atom_id res chain seq x y z
N MET A 1 -37.53 -2.96 46.53
CA MET A 1 -37.71 -3.71 45.25
C MET A 1 -37.72 -2.70 44.11
N LEU A 2 -37.19 -3.03 42.91
CA LEU A 2 -37.17 -2.08 41.76
C LEU A 2 -38.58 -1.58 41.37
N ALA A 3 -39.62 -2.36 41.65
CA ALA A 3 -41.02 -2.05 41.40
C ALA A 3 -41.74 -1.28 42.53
N ASP A 4 -41.03 -0.81 43.57
CA ASP A 4 -41.63 -0.08 44.67
C ASP A 4 -42.18 1.29 44.21
N PRO A 5 -43.50 1.55 44.28
CA PRO A 5 -44.09 2.81 43.84
C PRO A 5 -43.67 4.03 44.68
N ALA A 6 -43.15 3.82 45.90
CA ALA A 6 -42.65 4.88 46.76
C ALA A 6 -41.18 5.28 46.47
N ARG A 7 -40.50 4.55 45.57
CA ARG A 7 -39.12 4.84 45.19
C ARG A 7 -39.02 6.15 44.39
N PRO A 8 -38.04 7.02 44.67
CA PRO A 8 -37.78 8.20 43.85
C PRO A 8 -37.56 7.82 42.38
N ARG A 9 -38.29 8.48 41.47
CA ARG A 9 -38.18 8.28 40.01
C ARG A 9 -37.49 9.48 39.38
N SER A 10 -36.73 9.23 38.32
CA SER A 10 -36.14 10.30 37.51
C SER A 10 -37.24 11.07 36.78
N GLY A 11 -37.17 12.40 36.81
CA GLY A 11 -38.08 13.27 36.04
C GLY A 11 -37.80 13.30 34.54
N GLY A 12 -36.77 12.58 34.07
CA GLY A 12 -36.31 12.58 32.69
C GLY A 12 -34.78 12.69 32.58
N PRO A 13 -34.24 12.98 31.39
CA PRO A 13 -32.80 13.19 31.22
C PRO A 13 -32.36 14.51 31.90
N ASP A 14 -31.74 14.39 33.07
CA ASP A 14 -31.22 15.51 33.88
C ASP A 14 -29.69 15.69 33.80
N GLY A 15 -29.02 14.85 33.00
CA GLY A 15 -27.57 14.87 32.81
C GLY A 15 -26.76 14.13 33.88
N THR A 16 -27.42 13.53 34.88
CA THR A 16 -26.74 12.74 35.94
C THR A 16 -26.46 11.31 35.51
N VAL A 17 -27.34 10.71 34.70
CA VAL A 17 -27.14 9.36 34.14
C VAL A 17 -27.46 9.36 32.66
N ASP A 18 -26.52 8.99 31.80
CA ASP A 18 -26.75 8.81 30.37
C ASP A 18 -26.73 7.32 30.02
N LEU A 19 -27.77 6.83 29.33
CA LEU A 19 -27.77 5.49 28.74
C LEU A 19 -27.76 5.67 27.23
N GLU A 20 -26.81 5.03 26.55
CA GLU A 20 -26.54 5.29 25.14
C GLU A 20 -26.36 4.00 24.33
N GLU A 21 -26.79 4.06 23.07
CA GLU A 21 -26.57 3.01 22.07
C GLU A 21 -25.96 3.67 20.83
N HIS A 22 -24.88 3.07 20.31
CA HIS A 22 -24.12 3.60 19.17
C HIS A 22 -24.13 2.64 18.00
N ALA A 23 -23.94 3.15 16.78
CA ALA A 23 -23.94 2.31 15.57
C ALA A 23 -22.78 1.29 15.56
N GLY A 24 -21.66 1.60 16.21
CA GLY A 24 -20.50 0.73 16.34
C GLY A 24 -19.45 1.36 17.26
N VAL A 25 -18.34 0.66 17.47
CA VAL A 25 -17.27 1.09 18.39
C VAL A 25 -16.73 2.48 18.03
N GLU A 26 -16.52 2.78 16.76
CA GLU A 26 -16.02 4.11 16.33
C GLU A 26 -16.94 5.27 16.74
N ALA A 27 -18.26 5.07 16.63
CA ALA A 27 -19.25 6.07 17.04
C ALA A 27 -19.30 6.22 18.58
N GLU A 28 -19.15 5.11 19.30
CA GLU A 28 -19.07 5.12 20.77
C GLU A 28 -17.81 5.83 21.27
N LEU A 29 -16.66 5.61 20.63
CA LEU A 29 -15.41 6.29 20.96
C LEU A 29 -15.52 7.81 20.71
N GLU A 30 -16.12 8.21 19.59
CA GLU A 30 -16.37 9.62 19.30
C GLU A 30 -17.30 10.25 20.35
N ALA A 31 -18.39 9.57 20.69
CA ALA A 31 -19.31 10.01 21.74
C ALA A 31 -18.63 10.08 23.12
N THR A 32 -17.70 9.17 23.41
CA THR A 32 -16.89 9.18 24.63
C THR A 32 -16.03 10.42 24.72
N ALA A 33 -15.34 10.81 23.64
CA ALA A 33 -14.53 12.03 23.62
C ALA A 33 -15.38 13.29 23.77
N LEU A 34 -16.51 13.38 23.07
CA LEU A 34 -17.45 14.50 23.23
C LEU A 34 -18.03 14.56 24.64
N TRP A 35 -18.34 13.41 25.25
CA TRP A 35 -18.82 13.34 26.63
C TRP A 35 -17.76 13.84 27.61
N VAL A 36 -16.49 13.42 27.48
CA VAL A 36 -15.39 13.93 28.29
C VAL A 36 -15.23 15.44 28.11
N ALA A 37 -15.26 15.93 26.87
CA ALA A 37 -15.20 17.36 26.60
C ALA A 37 -16.36 18.13 27.27
N ARG A 38 -17.57 17.58 27.29
CA ARG A 38 -18.73 18.15 28.00
C ARG A 38 -18.48 18.23 29.52
N GLN A 39 -17.91 17.18 30.12
CA GLN A 39 -17.58 17.17 31.56
C GLN A 39 -16.54 18.25 31.92
N VAL A 40 -15.56 18.46 31.05
CA VAL A 40 -14.48 19.44 31.28
C VAL A 40 -14.96 20.87 31.00
N LEU A 41 -15.66 21.12 29.89
CA LEU A 41 -15.98 22.47 29.43
C LEU A 41 -17.26 23.03 30.07
N GLU A 42 -18.33 22.23 30.14
CA GLU A 42 -19.61 22.69 30.70
C GLU A 42 -19.68 22.46 32.21
N ALA A 43 -19.34 21.25 32.65
CA ALA A 43 -19.39 20.90 34.08
C ALA A 43 -18.14 21.34 34.86
N ARG A 44 -17.11 21.88 34.18
CA ARG A 44 -15.85 22.38 34.78
C ARG A 44 -15.17 21.37 35.71
N ARG A 45 -15.25 20.08 35.38
CA ARG A 45 -14.65 19.01 36.19
C ARG A 45 -13.14 18.93 35.94
N PRO A 46 -12.32 18.79 37.01
CA PRO A 46 -10.91 18.46 36.87
C PRO A 46 -10.72 17.14 36.10
N LEU A 47 -9.62 17.01 35.35
CA LEU A 47 -9.38 15.86 34.48
C LEU A 47 -9.26 14.56 35.28
N GLU A 48 -8.57 14.62 36.41
CA GLU A 48 -8.36 13.53 37.36
C GLU A 48 -9.65 13.03 38.03
N GLU A 49 -10.75 13.81 37.94
CA GLU A 49 -12.08 13.40 38.41
C GLU A 49 -12.95 12.75 37.32
N VAL A 50 -12.43 12.57 36.11
CA VAL A 50 -13.14 11.95 34.98
C VAL A 50 -12.52 10.58 34.69
N ALA A 51 -13.36 9.55 34.68
CA ALA A 51 -12.97 8.19 34.33
C ALA A 51 -13.76 7.64 33.13
N VAL A 52 -13.05 6.97 32.23
CA VAL A 52 -13.62 6.14 31.15
C VAL A 52 -13.22 4.69 31.39
N LEU A 53 -14.20 3.84 31.60
CA LEU A 53 -14.04 2.44 31.95
C LEU A 53 -14.42 1.55 30.79
N VAL A 54 -13.57 0.56 30.52
CA VAL A 54 -13.77 -0.44 29.47
C VAL A 54 -13.99 -1.84 30.08
N PRO A 55 -14.67 -2.77 29.40
CA PRO A 55 -14.89 -4.12 29.92
C PRO A 55 -13.59 -4.93 29.97
N ALA A 56 -12.75 -4.74 28.94
CA ALA A 56 -11.42 -5.32 28.81
C ALA A 56 -10.46 -4.23 28.34
N GLN A 57 -9.22 -4.28 28.83
CA GLN A 57 -8.24 -3.23 28.59
C GLN A 57 -7.86 -3.13 27.12
N ASP A 58 -7.49 -4.23 26.47
CA ASP A 58 -7.04 -4.21 25.08
C ASP A 58 -8.13 -4.73 24.13
N PRO A 59 -8.29 -4.12 22.95
CA PRO A 59 -7.62 -2.90 22.47
C PRO A 59 -8.32 -1.59 22.91
N LEU A 60 -9.46 -1.68 23.61
CA LEU A 60 -10.37 -0.54 23.82
C LEU A 60 -9.76 0.63 24.59
N ALA A 61 -8.96 0.38 25.64
CA ALA A 61 -8.32 1.45 26.41
C ALA A 61 -7.36 2.28 25.56
N GLY A 62 -6.62 1.64 24.64
CA GLY A 62 -5.76 2.33 23.67
C GLY A 62 -6.57 3.17 22.70
N LEU A 63 -7.65 2.62 22.14
CA LEU A 63 -8.53 3.35 21.23
C LEU A 63 -9.21 4.55 21.90
N VAL A 64 -9.61 4.41 23.17
CA VAL A 64 -10.14 5.51 23.98
C VAL A 64 -9.07 6.57 24.21
N ALA A 65 -7.87 6.19 24.65
CA ALA A 65 -6.77 7.11 24.89
C ALA A 65 -6.38 7.89 23.63
N ASP A 66 -6.25 7.19 22.49
CA ASP A 66 -5.97 7.80 21.19
C ASP A 66 -7.07 8.76 20.75
N ARG A 67 -8.34 8.43 21.01
CA ARG A 67 -9.47 9.31 20.67
C ARG A 67 -9.51 10.56 21.56
N LEU A 68 -9.25 10.40 22.85
CA LEU A 68 -9.21 11.50 23.81
C LEU A 68 -8.02 12.44 23.55
N ALA A 69 -6.85 11.91 23.22
CA ALA A 69 -5.65 12.69 22.92
C ALA A 69 -5.82 13.63 21.71
N ARG A 70 -6.79 13.36 20.82
CA ARG A 70 -7.14 14.24 19.69
C ARG A 70 -7.94 15.48 20.10
N LEU A 71 -8.50 15.51 21.31
CA LEU A 71 -9.19 16.70 21.79
C LEU A 71 -8.17 17.81 22.10
N PRO A 72 -8.35 19.02 21.57
CA PRO A 72 -7.44 20.12 21.83
C PRO A 72 -7.59 20.62 23.27
N LEU A 73 -6.48 20.70 24.01
CA LEU A 73 -6.41 21.34 25.33
C LEU A 73 -5.15 22.21 25.43
N GLY A 74 -5.32 23.53 25.59
CA GLY A 74 -4.21 24.45 25.86
C GLY A 74 -3.09 24.48 24.80
N GLY A 75 -3.39 24.12 23.55
CA GLY A 75 -2.41 24.02 22.46
C GLY A 75 -1.72 22.64 22.33
N GLY A 76 -2.12 21.65 23.15
CA GLY A 76 -1.65 20.27 23.07
C GLY A 76 -2.79 19.24 23.11
N SER A 77 -2.43 17.97 23.27
CA SER A 77 -3.37 16.85 23.43
C SER A 77 -3.94 16.80 24.86
N LEU A 78 -5.19 16.36 24.99
CA LEU A 78 -5.79 16.05 26.30
C LEU A 78 -4.95 14.99 27.05
N PRO A 79 -4.49 15.26 28.30
CA PRO A 79 -3.75 14.28 29.09
C PRO A 79 -4.63 13.07 29.47
N VAL A 80 -4.09 11.87 29.26
CA VAL A 80 -4.77 10.59 29.57
C VAL A 80 -3.83 9.70 30.38
N PHE A 81 -4.37 9.07 31.42
CA PHE A 81 -3.71 8.00 32.16
C PHE A 81 -4.39 6.66 31.86
N VAL A 82 -3.64 5.68 31.34
CA VAL A 82 -4.14 4.32 31.14
C VAL A 82 -3.66 3.42 32.28
N ALA A 83 -4.59 2.99 33.13
CA ALA A 83 -4.32 2.08 34.24
C ALA A 83 -3.78 0.74 33.72
N GLY A 84 -2.60 0.33 34.18
CA GLY A 84 -1.91 -0.86 33.68
C GLY A 84 -1.12 -0.66 32.38
N GLY A 85 -1.13 0.55 31.80
CA GLY A 85 -0.37 0.88 30.60
C GLY A 85 -0.93 0.28 29.29
N LEU A 86 -0.28 0.58 28.18
CA LEU A 86 -0.62 0.08 26.85
C LEU A 86 0.31 -1.06 26.43
N PRO A 87 -0.13 -2.02 25.61
CA PRO A 87 0.76 -3.06 25.09
C PRO A 87 1.94 -2.43 24.35
N ALA A 88 3.15 -2.93 24.56
CA ALA A 88 4.33 -2.46 23.86
C ALA A 88 4.14 -2.46 22.33
N ILE A 89 3.43 -3.47 21.82
CA ILE A 89 3.13 -3.66 20.40
C ILE A 89 2.17 -2.62 19.80
N SER A 90 1.46 -1.85 20.63
CA SER A 90 0.66 -0.72 20.14
C SER A 90 1.53 0.51 19.84
N THR A 91 2.80 0.51 20.24
CA THR A 91 3.78 1.53 19.89
C THR A 91 4.49 1.19 18.58
N ALA A 92 4.94 2.21 17.84
CA ALA A 92 5.72 2.00 16.61
C ALA A 92 7.00 1.19 16.85
N ALA A 93 7.69 1.38 17.99
CA ALA A 93 8.88 0.61 18.33
C ALA A 93 8.53 -0.87 18.59
N GLY A 94 7.47 -1.16 19.35
CA GLY A 94 7.07 -2.54 19.64
C GLY A 94 6.58 -3.28 18.41
N ALA A 95 5.84 -2.63 17.52
CA ALA A 95 5.44 -3.20 16.24
C ALA A 95 6.67 -3.55 15.36
N ARG A 96 7.71 -2.70 15.35
CA ARG A 96 8.96 -2.98 14.63
C ARG A 96 9.75 -4.14 15.25
N ILE A 97 9.84 -4.22 16.58
CA ILE A 97 10.46 -5.38 17.26
C ILE A 97 9.70 -6.66 16.90
N LEU A 98 8.36 -6.63 16.96
CA LEU A 98 7.53 -7.78 16.60
C LEU A 98 7.75 -8.21 15.15
N ALA A 99 7.88 -7.25 14.23
CA ALA A 99 8.21 -7.54 12.83
C ALA A 99 9.58 -8.22 12.69
N VAL A 100 10.60 -7.77 13.43
CA VAL A 100 11.94 -8.42 13.46
C VAL A 100 11.84 -9.85 13.99
N VAL A 101 11.17 -10.06 15.12
CA VAL A 101 11.00 -11.39 15.72
C VAL A 101 10.27 -12.32 14.76
N ARG A 102 9.16 -11.89 14.16
CA ARG A 102 8.40 -12.68 13.19
C ARG A 102 9.17 -12.95 11.92
N ALA A 103 9.97 -12.01 11.43
CA ALA A 103 10.84 -12.23 10.28
C ALA A 103 11.87 -13.33 10.58
N LEU A 104 12.48 -13.34 11.77
CA LEU A 104 13.41 -14.39 12.20
C LEU A 104 12.71 -15.76 12.29
N ARG A 105 11.51 -15.82 12.84
CA ARG A 105 10.68 -17.04 12.91
C ARG A 105 10.29 -17.57 11.52
N SER A 106 10.06 -16.66 10.57
CA SER A 106 9.85 -16.98 9.16
C SER A 106 11.16 -17.14 8.36
N HIS A 107 12.30 -17.36 9.04
CA HIS A 107 13.61 -17.59 8.44
C HIS A 107 14.04 -16.51 7.43
N LEU A 108 13.71 -15.26 7.73
CA LEU A 108 14.00 -14.08 6.93
C LEU A 108 13.58 -14.27 5.46
N SER A 109 12.35 -14.75 5.20
CA SER A 109 11.78 -14.72 3.85
C SER A 109 11.81 -13.31 3.28
N ALA A 110 11.93 -13.15 1.95
CA ALA A 110 11.97 -11.84 1.31
C ALA A 110 10.75 -10.96 1.71
N GLU A 111 9.56 -11.57 1.80
CA GLU A 111 8.31 -10.91 2.21
C GLU A 111 8.37 -10.33 3.62
N THR A 112 8.95 -11.06 4.58
CA THR A 112 9.05 -10.60 5.97
C THR A 112 10.28 -9.73 6.22
N LEU A 113 11.34 -9.89 5.42
CA LEU A 113 12.55 -9.07 5.49
C LEU A 113 12.30 -7.65 4.95
N ALA A 114 11.58 -7.50 3.84
CA ALA A 114 11.28 -6.21 3.21
C ALA A 114 10.79 -5.12 4.19
N PRO A 115 9.74 -5.34 5.01
CA PRO A 115 9.30 -4.35 5.99
C PRO A 115 10.29 -4.17 7.15
N VAL A 116 11.08 -5.19 7.48
CA VAL A 116 12.13 -5.08 8.51
C VAL A 116 13.24 -4.14 8.05
N LEU A 117 13.69 -4.20 6.79
CA LEU A 117 14.74 -3.30 6.28
C LEU A 117 14.38 -1.81 6.45
N ALA A 118 13.11 -1.45 6.25
CA ALA A 118 12.61 -0.08 6.46
C ALA A 118 12.53 0.32 7.95
N ALA A 119 12.54 -0.65 8.86
CA ALA A 119 12.52 -0.45 10.31
C ALA A 119 13.93 -0.35 10.93
N LEU A 120 15.00 -0.44 10.13
CA LEU A 120 16.38 -0.38 10.61
C LEU A 120 17.02 0.99 10.34
N ARG A 121 17.95 1.35 11.21
CA ARG A 121 18.83 2.50 11.06
C ARG A 121 19.90 2.20 10.02
N LEU A 122 20.19 3.20 9.19
CA LEU A 122 21.29 3.19 8.24
C LEU A 122 22.60 3.65 8.90
N GLU A 123 23.73 3.10 8.45
CA GLU A 123 25.06 3.54 8.87
C GLU A 123 25.64 4.53 7.84
N GLY A 124 26.46 5.49 8.30
CA GLY A 124 27.18 6.43 7.42
C GLY A 124 26.32 7.52 6.78
N VAL A 125 25.15 7.81 7.35
CA VAL A 125 24.25 8.88 6.87
C VAL A 125 24.70 10.23 7.44
N ALA A 126 24.78 11.26 6.58
CA ALA A 126 25.13 12.62 6.99
C ALA A 126 24.02 13.25 7.86
N ASP A 127 24.37 14.25 8.67
CA ASP A 127 23.40 14.94 9.52
C ASP A 127 22.36 15.68 8.66
N GLY A 128 21.07 15.41 8.88
CA GLY A 128 19.95 15.92 8.07
C GLY A 128 19.45 15.00 6.95
N ASP A 129 20.15 13.91 6.62
CA ASP A 129 19.68 12.90 5.66
C ASP A 129 18.77 11.85 6.31
N ARG A 130 17.96 11.15 5.49
CA ARG A 130 17.06 10.07 5.95
C ARG A 130 17.88 8.94 6.60
N THR A 131 17.64 8.66 7.88
CA THR A 131 18.37 7.66 8.66
C THR A 131 17.86 6.22 8.50
N HIS A 132 16.90 5.99 7.61
CA HIS A 132 16.27 4.69 7.37
C HIS A 132 15.78 4.61 5.92
N LEU A 133 15.53 3.39 5.43
CA LEU A 133 14.91 3.15 4.12
C LEU A 133 13.41 3.45 4.19
N THR A 134 12.84 3.90 3.08
CA THR A 134 11.39 3.85 2.86
C THR A 134 10.91 2.42 2.72
N HIS A 135 9.60 2.19 2.88
CA HIS A 135 9.01 0.87 2.63
C HIS A 135 9.29 0.37 1.21
N GLY A 136 9.17 1.24 0.20
CA GLY A 136 9.47 0.89 -1.19
C GLY A 136 10.95 0.55 -1.42
N GLU A 137 11.89 1.29 -0.83
CA GLU A 137 13.32 0.95 -0.90
C GLU A 137 13.62 -0.38 -0.19
N GLY A 138 12.97 -0.67 0.93
CA GLY A 138 13.08 -1.97 1.61
C GLY A 138 12.55 -3.13 0.76
N MET A 139 11.42 -2.91 0.08
CA MET A 139 10.82 -3.88 -0.86
C MET A 139 11.75 -4.15 -2.04
N GLU A 140 12.17 -3.10 -2.75
CA GLU A 140 13.06 -3.20 -3.90
C GLU A 140 14.38 -3.90 -3.55
N LEU A 141 14.99 -3.57 -2.40
CA LEU A 141 16.22 -4.23 -1.98
C LEU A 141 16.00 -5.69 -1.61
N ALA A 142 14.97 -6.03 -0.83
CA ALA A 142 14.77 -7.42 -0.40
C ALA A 142 14.56 -8.36 -1.60
N PHE A 143 13.75 -7.97 -2.58
CA PHE A 143 13.49 -8.80 -3.76
C PHE A 143 14.58 -8.66 -4.84
N GLY A 144 15.19 -7.48 -5.00
CA GLY A 144 16.26 -7.23 -5.97
C GLY A 144 17.60 -7.90 -5.65
N LEU A 145 17.70 -8.60 -4.51
CA LEU A 145 18.81 -9.50 -4.19
C LEU A 145 18.66 -10.87 -4.88
N GLY A 146 17.56 -11.17 -5.58
CA GLY A 146 17.43 -12.42 -6.36
C GLY A 146 17.34 -13.71 -5.54
N ILE A 147 17.16 -13.61 -4.22
CA ILE A 147 16.92 -14.76 -3.34
C ILE A 147 15.62 -14.60 -2.56
N VAL A 148 15.01 -15.72 -2.19
CA VAL A 148 13.72 -15.75 -1.48
C VAL A 148 13.87 -15.78 0.06
N GLY A 149 15.09 -15.95 0.56
CA GLY A 149 15.37 -16.22 1.98
C GLY A 149 15.15 -17.68 2.39
N GLY A 150 15.01 -17.92 3.69
CA GLY A 150 14.73 -19.25 4.25
C GLY A 150 13.24 -19.56 4.35
N ASN A 151 12.94 -20.81 4.69
CA ASN A 151 11.60 -21.28 5.05
C ASN A 151 11.73 -22.44 6.07
N PRO A 152 10.63 -22.92 6.69
CA PRO A 152 10.72 -23.98 7.69
C PRO A 152 11.39 -25.28 7.22
N ALA A 153 11.31 -25.60 5.92
CA ALA A 153 11.99 -26.76 5.35
C ALA A 153 13.48 -26.50 5.03
N HIS A 154 13.86 -25.24 4.79
CA HIS A 154 15.21 -24.82 4.42
C HIS A 154 15.64 -23.56 5.20
N PRO A 155 15.82 -23.67 6.53
CA PRO A 155 16.09 -22.52 7.39
C PRO A 155 17.44 -21.84 7.10
N ALA A 156 18.40 -22.58 6.55
CA ALA A 156 19.71 -22.06 6.15
C ALA A 156 19.63 -20.95 5.09
N GLY A 157 18.53 -20.84 4.33
CA GLY A 157 18.31 -19.75 3.39
C GLY A 157 18.32 -18.36 4.05
N ALA A 158 18.01 -18.26 5.35
CA ALA A 158 18.10 -17.03 6.12
C ALA A 158 19.54 -16.47 6.21
N LEU A 159 20.55 -17.33 6.00
CA LEU A 159 21.96 -17.00 6.18
C LEU A 159 22.60 -16.44 4.90
N ALA A 160 21.92 -16.59 3.75
CA ALA A 160 22.44 -16.21 2.44
C ALA A 160 22.38 -14.70 2.16
N TRP A 161 21.59 -13.94 2.92
CA TRP A 161 21.36 -12.51 2.68
C TRP A 161 22.65 -11.67 2.69
N SER A 162 23.54 -11.89 3.65
CA SER A 162 24.81 -11.15 3.77
C SER A 162 25.73 -11.35 2.57
N GLU A 163 25.92 -12.60 2.16
CA GLU A 163 26.74 -12.96 1.01
C GLU A 163 26.11 -12.40 -0.27
N ARG A 164 24.81 -12.60 -0.45
CA ARG A 164 24.12 -12.12 -1.65
C ARG A 164 24.13 -10.60 -1.75
N ALA A 165 23.94 -9.88 -0.65
CA ALA A 165 24.08 -8.42 -0.61
C ALA A 165 25.46 -7.93 -1.03
N ALA A 166 26.52 -8.64 -0.62
CA ALA A 166 27.89 -8.31 -1.04
C ALA A 166 28.10 -8.50 -2.54
N VAL A 167 27.61 -9.63 -3.08
CA VAL A 167 27.70 -9.91 -4.53
C VAL A 167 26.89 -8.88 -5.33
N ARG A 168 25.66 -8.56 -4.90
CA ARG A 168 24.81 -7.59 -5.60
C ARG A 168 25.42 -6.19 -5.62
N ALA A 169 26.12 -5.77 -4.56
CA ALA A 169 26.82 -4.50 -4.57
C ALA A 169 27.89 -4.44 -5.68
N GLY A 170 28.65 -5.51 -5.88
CA GLY A 170 29.63 -5.61 -6.97
C GLY A 170 28.99 -5.63 -8.36
N GLU A 171 27.85 -6.32 -8.51
CA GLU A 171 27.07 -6.31 -9.77
C GLU A 171 26.56 -4.90 -10.12
N LEU A 172 26.02 -4.17 -9.14
CA LEU A 172 25.54 -2.79 -9.33
C LEU A 172 26.69 -1.84 -9.68
N GLU A 173 27.86 -1.99 -9.07
CA GLU A 173 29.07 -1.23 -9.42
C GLU A 173 29.53 -1.51 -10.86
N ALA A 174 29.54 -2.78 -11.27
CA ALA A 174 29.86 -3.16 -12.63
C ALA A 174 28.85 -2.62 -13.63
N ALA A 175 27.55 -2.70 -13.32
CA ALA A 175 26.48 -2.14 -14.14
C ALA A 175 26.63 -0.63 -14.31
N LEU A 176 26.90 0.12 -13.22
CA LEU A 176 27.17 1.55 -13.27
C LEU A 176 28.35 1.91 -14.18
N GLY A 177 29.41 1.10 -14.17
CA GLY A 177 30.56 1.27 -15.06
C GLY A 177 30.25 1.02 -16.54
N GLN A 178 29.16 0.31 -16.85
CA GLN A 178 28.70 0.00 -18.20
C GLN A 178 27.64 0.98 -18.72
N VAL A 179 27.06 1.84 -17.87
CA VAL A 179 26.08 2.85 -18.32
C VAL A 179 26.78 3.93 -19.14
N HIS A 180 26.67 3.83 -20.47
CA HIS A 180 27.16 4.81 -21.42
C HIS A 180 26.35 6.12 -21.35
N ALA A 181 27.04 7.26 -21.43
CA ALA A 181 26.52 8.58 -21.04
C ALA A 181 25.63 9.29 -22.08
N ASP A 182 25.03 8.56 -23.01
CA ASP A 182 24.45 9.17 -24.22
C ASP A 182 22.91 9.12 -24.29
N ASP A 183 22.18 8.91 -23.18
CA ASP A 183 20.70 8.88 -23.16
C ASP A 183 20.02 9.35 -21.86
N ASP A 184 18.88 10.03 -21.95
CA ASP A 184 17.90 10.30 -20.89
C ASP A 184 17.51 9.02 -20.13
N SER A 185 17.38 7.89 -20.86
CA SER A 185 17.16 6.58 -20.26
C SER A 185 18.38 6.10 -19.45
N ALA A 186 19.59 6.45 -19.89
CA ALA A 186 20.83 6.12 -19.20
C ALA A 186 21.05 6.97 -17.95
N GLU A 187 20.65 8.25 -17.94
CA GLU A 187 20.68 9.08 -16.73
C GLU A 187 19.73 8.56 -15.64
N ARG A 188 18.49 8.20 -16.02
CA ARG A 188 17.53 7.61 -15.08
C ARG A 188 18.01 6.27 -14.54
N GLU A 189 18.55 5.42 -15.40
CA GLU A 189 19.08 4.11 -15.00
C GLU A 189 20.32 4.27 -14.11
N ARG A 190 21.24 5.17 -14.47
CA ARG A 190 22.38 5.52 -13.61
C ARG A 190 21.91 6.01 -12.24
N TRP A 191 20.97 6.95 -12.19
CA TRP A 191 20.41 7.46 -10.94
C TRP A 191 19.77 6.34 -10.11
N ARG A 192 19.01 5.44 -10.74
CA ARG A 192 18.40 4.28 -10.08
C ARG A 192 19.47 3.36 -9.49
N LEU A 193 20.45 2.95 -10.30
CA LEU A 193 21.55 2.08 -9.87
C LEU A 193 22.38 2.72 -8.74
N GLU A 194 22.70 4.01 -8.84
CA GLU A 194 23.42 4.76 -7.81
C GLU A 194 22.63 4.82 -6.50
N ARG A 195 21.33 5.11 -6.58
CA ARG A 195 20.43 5.12 -5.42
C ARG A 195 20.37 3.74 -4.76
N THR A 196 20.15 2.69 -5.55
CA THR A 196 20.02 1.31 -5.04
C THR A 196 21.33 0.84 -4.42
N LEU A 197 22.48 1.11 -5.05
CA LEU A 197 23.81 0.81 -4.50
C LEU A 197 24.07 1.57 -3.19
N ARG A 198 23.72 2.85 -3.13
CA ARG A 198 23.86 3.67 -1.91
C ARG A 198 23.02 3.10 -0.77
N SER A 199 21.74 2.80 -1.03
CA SER A 199 20.84 2.21 -0.04
C SER A 199 21.33 0.84 0.44
N LEU A 200 21.77 -0.02 -0.49
CA LEU A 200 22.31 -1.35 -0.16
C LEU A 200 23.56 -1.24 0.72
N ARG A 201 24.50 -0.35 0.40
CA ARG A 201 25.71 -0.12 1.21
C ARG A 201 25.37 0.39 2.61
N ALA A 202 24.42 1.32 2.72
CA ALA A 202 24.03 1.94 3.99
C ALA A 202 23.29 0.96 4.92
N ILE A 203 22.49 0.03 4.38
CA ILE A 203 21.73 -0.95 5.16
C ILE A 203 22.52 -2.23 5.49
N ARG A 204 23.55 -2.55 4.69
CA ARG A 204 24.31 -3.81 4.79
C ARG A 204 24.82 -4.14 6.21
N PRO A 205 25.37 -3.20 6.99
CA PRO A 205 25.81 -3.49 8.37
C PRO A 205 24.67 -3.97 9.29
N ALA A 206 23.48 -3.37 9.15
CA ALA A 206 22.30 -3.79 9.89
C ALA A 206 21.79 -5.16 9.40
N LEU A 207 21.80 -5.39 8.08
CA LEU A 207 21.44 -6.68 7.49
C LEU A 207 22.38 -7.80 7.97
N ASP A 208 23.69 -7.56 8.00
CA ASP A 208 24.70 -8.51 8.46
C ASP A 208 24.53 -8.85 9.95
N ALA A 209 24.19 -7.84 10.77
CA ALA A 209 23.88 -8.06 12.18
C ALA A 209 22.59 -8.89 12.37
N LEU A 210 21.55 -8.65 11.56
CA LEU A 210 20.32 -9.44 11.58
C LEU A 210 20.57 -10.89 11.16
N VAL A 211 21.39 -11.11 10.12
CA VAL A 211 21.84 -12.45 9.71
C VAL A 211 22.65 -13.12 10.81
N GLY A 212 23.39 -12.35 11.62
CA GLY A 212 24.04 -12.83 12.85
C GLY A 212 23.06 -13.38 13.87
N VAL A 213 21.93 -12.70 14.10
CA VAL A 213 20.84 -13.20 14.96
C VAL A 213 20.25 -14.48 14.36
N ALA A 214 19.96 -14.49 13.05
CA ALA A 214 19.43 -15.66 12.36
C ALA A 214 20.38 -16.86 12.45
N ARG A 215 21.70 -16.65 12.40
CA ARG A 215 22.70 -17.70 12.59
C ARG A 215 22.62 -18.34 13.97
N ALA A 216 22.40 -17.55 15.02
CA ALA A 216 22.21 -18.09 16.38
C ALA A 216 20.93 -18.95 16.45
N VAL A 217 19.82 -18.48 15.87
CA VAL A 217 18.54 -19.19 15.85
C VAL A 217 18.64 -20.50 15.05
N VAL A 218 19.12 -20.44 13.80
CA VAL A 218 19.25 -21.61 12.91
C VAL A 218 20.28 -22.61 13.45
N GLY A 219 21.34 -22.13 14.11
CA GLY A 219 22.33 -22.96 14.78
C GLY A 219 21.85 -23.62 16.08
N GLY A 220 20.61 -23.37 16.51
CA GLY A 220 20.04 -23.96 17.72
C GLY A 220 20.64 -23.40 19.01
N ALA A 221 21.07 -22.14 19.01
CA ALA A 221 21.56 -21.48 20.22
C ALA A 221 20.46 -21.43 21.31
N PRO A 222 20.83 -21.50 22.59
CA PRO A 222 19.87 -21.43 23.69
C PRO A 222 19.22 -20.04 23.78
N LEU A 223 18.02 -19.96 24.36
CA LEU A 223 17.25 -18.72 24.55
C LEU A 223 18.09 -17.58 25.13
N ALA A 224 18.94 -17.84 26.13
CA ALA A 224 19.80 -16.81 26.72
C ALA A 224 20.77 -16.18 25.71
N ALA A 225 21.36 -16.99 24.82
CA ALA A 225 22.26 -16.51 23.79
C ALA A 225 21.50 -15.77 22.66
N ILE A 226 20.32 -16.28 22.27
CA ILE A 226 19.47 -15.61 21.28
C ILE A 226 19.02 -14.24 21.80
N ALA A 227 18.58 -14.15 23.06
CA ALA A 227 18.13 -12.92 23.69
C ALA A 227 19.23 -11.85 23.76
N ASP A 228 20.47 -12.25 24.06
CA ASP A 228 21.63 -11.35 24.10
C ASP A 228 21.95 -10.75 22.72
N VAL A 229 22.10 -11.62 21.70
CA VAL A 229 22.42 -11.17 20.33
C VAL A 229 21.27 -10.35 19.73
N LEU A 230 20.01 -10.75 19.97
CA LEU A 230 18.84 -9.98 19.55
C LEU A 230 18.76 -8.63 20.27
N GLY A 231 19.00 -8.58 21.58
CA GLY A 231 19.01 -7.34 22.36
C GLY A 231 20.05 -6.35 21.84
N GLY A 232 21.27 -6.82 21.58
CA GLY A 232 22.34 -6.01 20.97
C GLY A 232 21.97 -5.51 19.57
N PHE A 233 21.36 -6.36 18.75
CA PHE A 233 20.85 -5.97 17.43
C PHE A 233 19.79 -4.86 17.54
N LEU A 234 18.76 -5.07 18.35
CA LEU A 234 17.65 -4.12 18.50
C LEU A 234 18.13 -2.77 19.05
N ALA A 235 19.01 -2.78 20.06
CA ALA A 235 19.54 -1.56 20.66
C ALA A 235 20.32 -0.69 19.66
N ARG A 236 21.10 -1.31 18.76
CA ARG A 236 21.92 -0.60 17.78
C ARG A 236 21.16 -0.23 16.52
N TRP A 237 20.39 -1.16 15.97
CA TRP A 237 19.90 -1.07 14.58
C TRP A 237 18.42 -0.77 14.47
N LEU A 238 17.60 -0.96 15.50
CA LEU A 238 16.17 -0.69 15.40
C LEU A 238 15.90 0.82 15.34
N LEU A 239 15.09 1.24 14.37
CA LEU A 239 14.53 2.59 14.37
C LEU A 239 13.48 2.70 15.47
N ALA A 240 13.83 3.34 16.59
CA ALA A 240 12.96 3.53 17.75
C ALA A 240 13.18 4.92 18.36
N PRO A 241 12.59 5.99 17.78
CA PRO A 241 12.70 7.34 18.32
C PRO A 241 11.79 7.55 19.54
N GLY A 242 12.07 8.60 20.31
CA GLY A 242 11.25 9.04 21.44
C GLY A 242 11.12 8.02 22.57
N GLU A 243 9.92 7.90 23.15
CA GLU A 243 9.61 6.97 24.25
C GLU A 243 9.84 5.49 23.89
N GLY A 244 9.87 5.16 22.60
CA GLY A 244 10.16 3.81 22.12
C GLY A 244 11.62 3.38 22.28
N ALA A 245 12.56 4.30 22.53
CA ALA A 245 13.98 4.03 22.58
C ALA A 245 14.39 3.07 23.72
N THR A 246 13.64 3.07 24.83
CA THR A 246 13.91 2.17 25.97
C THR A 246 13.35 0.77 25.79
N LEU A 247 12.51 0.55 24.77
CA LEU A 247 11.74 -0.69 24.63
C LEU A 247 12.61 -1.94 24.40
N PRO A 248 13.70 -1.89 23.60
CA PRO A 248 14.62 -3.02 23.50
C PRO A 248 15.20 -3.44 24.86
N ALA A 249 15.62 -2.48 25.69
CA ALA A 249 16.15 -2.77 27.03
C ALA A 249 15.08 -3.38 27.94
N ARG A 250 13.86 -2.83 27.92
CA ARG A 250 12.74 -3.37 28.70
C ARG A 250 12.34 -4.78 28.27
N LEU A 251 12.46 -5.12 26.99
CA LEU A 251 12.24 -6.48 26.51
C LEU A 251 13.29 -7.44 27.06
N VAL A 252 14.57 -7.05 27.02
CA VAL A 252 15.67 -7.85 27.61
C VAL A 252 15.45 -8.06 29.10
N GLU A 253 15.08 -7.01 29.85
CA GLU A 253 14.73 -7.10 31.27
C GLU A 253 13.55 -8.05 31.52
N ALA A 254 12.51 -7.99 30.68
CA ALA A 254 11.33 -8.84 30.82
C ALA A 254 11.65 -10.33 30.59
N ILE A 255 12.58 -10.65 29.68
CA ILE A 255 12.94 -12.03 29.35
C ILE A 255 14.03 -12.58 30.28
N ALA A 256 14.79 -11.71 30.98
CA ALA A 256 15.91 -12.11 31.83
C ALA A 256 15.60 -13.23 32.84
N PRO A 257 14.43 -13.27 33.52
CA PRO A 257 14.07 -14.40 34.39
C PRO A 257 13.97 -15.74 33.67
N ALA A 258 13.40 -15.76 32.45
CA ALA A 258 13.32 -16.96 31.62
C ALA A 258 14.71 -17.41 31.15
N CYS A 259 15.59 -16.46 30.80
CA CYS A 259 16.98 -16.72 30.43
C CYS A 259 17.82 -17.29 31.59
N ALA A 260 17.59 -16.82 32.82
CA ALA A 260 18.32 -17.29 34.00
C ALA A 260 17.89 -18.69 34.47
N GLY A 261 16.65 -19.10 34.15
CA GLY A 261 16.08 -20.39 34.51
C GLY A 261 16.57 -21.58 33.67
N SER A 262 15.99 -22.76 33.92
CA SER A 262 16.24 -23.97 33.13
C SER A 262 15.79 -23.82 31.67
N LEU A 263 14.70 -23.06 31.44
CA LEU A 263 14.20 -22.73 30.11
C LEU A 263 15.24 -22.01 29.26
N GLY A 264 16.00 -21.09 29.86
CA GLY A 264 17.05 -20.34 29.19
C GLY A 264 18.15 -21.19 28.54
N LYS A 265 18.37 -22.40 29.07
CA LYS A 265 19.33 -23.38 28.55
C LYS A 265 18.70 -24.44 27.65
N ALA A 266 17.42 -24.73 27.86
CA ALA A 266 16.72 -25.83 27.19
C ALA A 266 16.05 -25.43 25.88
N LEU A 267 15.48 -24.23 25.81
CA LEU A 267 14.77 -23.74 24.61
C LEU A 267 15.75 -23.16 23.60
N SER A 268 15.54 -23.46 22.32
CA SER A 268 16.36 -22.99 21.20
C SER A 268 15.51 -22.79 19.94
N GLY A 269 16.09 -22.24 18.87
CA GLY A 269 15.42 -22.09 17.59
C GLY A 269 14.11 -21.29 17.65
N ASP A 270 13.04 -21.81 17.01
CA ASP A 270 11.72 -21.15 16.99
C ASP A 270 11.07 -21.10 18.38
N ASP A 271 11.23 -22.14 19.21
CA ASP A 271 10.66 -22.15 20.57
C ASP A 271 11.23 -21.02 21.44
N ALA A 272 12.53 -20.74 21.29
CA ALA A 272 13.14 -19.60 21.96
C ALA A 272 12.57 -18.27 21.45
N LEU A 273 12.37 -18.11 20.14
CA LEU A 273 11.76 -16.91 19.56
C LEU A 273 10.28 -16.75 19.94
N GLN A 274 9.53 -17.85 20.08
CA GLN A 274 8.16 -17.82 20.60
C GLN A 274 8.13 -17.25 22.02
N VAL A 275 9.06 -17.66 22.89
CA VAL A 275 9.17 -17.07 24.23
C VAL A 275 9.47 -15.58 24.17
N VAL A 276 10.36 -15.13 23.29
CA VAL A 276 10.64 -13.70 23.08
C VAL A 276 9.38 -12.96 22.61
N GLU A 277 8.65 -13.53 21.64
CA GLU A 277 7.39 -12.96 21.12
C GLU A 277 6.34 -12.86 22.23
N ASP A 278 6.15 -13.90 23.03
CA ASP A 278 5.17 -13.92 24.13
C ASP A 278 5.48 -12.85 25.19
N HIS A 279 6.75 -12.68 25.56
CA HIS A 279 7.16 -11.63 26.49
C HIS A 279 6.93 -10.23 25.88
N LEU A 280 7.18 -10.04 24.58
CA LEU A 280 6.91 -8.78 23.90
C LEU A 280 5.40 -8.47 23.83
N LEU A 281 4.57 -9.47 23.53
CA LEU A 281 3.11 -9.35 23.49
C LEU A 281 2.54 -9.02 24.88
N GLY A 282 3.15 -9.55 25.95
CA GLY A 282 2.77 -9.26 27.34
C GLY A 282 3.36 -7.97 27.92
N LEU A 283 4.42 -7.42 27.32
CA LEU A 283 5.09 -6.22 27.82
C LEU A 283 4.17 -5.00 27.70
N ARG A 284 4.05 -4.22 28.79
CA ARG A 284 3.24 -2.99 28.82
C ARG A 284 4.08 -1.75 29.06
N VAL A 285 3.75 -0.67 28.36
CA VAL A 285 4.37 0.66 28.44
C VAL A 285 3.44 1.58 29.23
N ALA A 286 3.99 2.31 30.20
CA ALA A 286 3.22 3.27 30.98
C ALA A 286 2.69 4.37 30.04
N HIS A 287 1.46 4.85 30.30
CA HIS A 287 0.85 5.93 29.54
C HIS A 287 0.19 6.87 30.54
N GLY A 288 0.82 8.02 30.77
CA GLY A 288 0.51 8.93 31.88
C GLY A 288 0.83 8.34 33.25
N ARG A 289 0.47 9.08 34.31
CA ARG A 289 0.64 8.66 35.70
C ARG A 289 -0.63 8.91 36.50
N PHE A 290 -0.97 7.95 37.37
CA PHE A 290 -2.11 8.10 38.28
C PHE A 290 -1.90 9.28 39.24
N GLY A 291 -2.92 10.12 39.39
CA GLY A 291 -2.90 11.29 40.26
C GLY A 291 -2.35 12.56 39.60
N GLU A 292 -1.84 12.49 38.36
CA GLU A 292 -1.64 13.69 37.56
C GLU A 292 -2.97 14.19 36.98
N PRO A 293 -3.09 15.49 36.60
CA PRO A 293 -4.28 16.04 35.97
C PRO A 293 -4.56 15.43 34.58
N ALA A 294 -5.11 14.22 34.57
CA ALA A 294 -5.32 13.40 33.38
C ALA A 294 -6.60 12.54 33.52
N VAL A 295 -7.28 12.31 32.41
CA VAL A 295 -8.48 11.45 32.38
C VAL A 295 -8.06 10.01 32.66
N TYR A 296 -8.71 9.36 33.62
CA TYR A 296 -8.46 7.96 33.94
C TYR A 296 -9.11 7.05 32.89
N VAL A 297 -8.33 6.15 32.30
CA VAL A 297 -8.81 5.08 31.43
C VAL A 297 -8.40 3.74 32.02
N GLY A 298 -9.36 2.86 32.29
CA GLY A 298 -9.08 1.59 32.94
C GLY A 298 -10.20 0.57 32.78
N THR A 299 -10.05 -0.60 33.37
CA THR A 299 -11.12 -1.61 33.36
C THR A 299 -12.14 -1.33 34.46
N VAL A 300 -13.37 -1.79 34.27
CA VAL A 300 -14.41 -1.74 35.32
C VAL A 300 -13.93 -2.40 36.61
N ALA A 301 -13.25 -3.56 36.50
CA ALA A 301 -12.66 -4.24 37.65
C ALA A 301 -11.52 -3.44 38.30
N GLY A 302 -10.65 -2.80 37.50
CA GLY A 302 -9.53 -2.01 38.01
C GLY A 302 -9.94 -0.70 38.69
N ALA A 303 -11.14 -0.18 38.37
CA ALA A 303 -11.69 1.02 38.99
C ALA A 303 -12.57 0.71 40.23
N ALA A 304 -12.83 -0.56 40.54
CA ALA A 304 -13.62 -0.93 41.70
C ALA A 304 -12.96 -0.41 42.99
N GLY A 305 -13.66 0.45 43.73
CA GLY A 305 -13.16 1.09 44.96
C GLY A 305 -12.48 2.45 44.76
N LEU A 306 -12.37 2.94 43.51
CA LEU A 306 -11.98 4.33 43.23
C LEU A 306 -13.21 5.23 43.15
N ALA A 307 -13.03 6.52 43.46
CA ALA A 307 -14.09 7.52 43.38
C ALA A 307 -13.73 8.60 42.35
N PHE A 308 -14.70 8.94 41.50
CA PHE A 308 -14.56 9.95 40.45
C PHE A 308 -15.78 10.88 40.46
N GLY A 309 -15.63 12.11 39.97
CA GLY A 309 -16.78 13.00 39.75
C GLY A 309 -17.67 12.49 38.61
N ALA A 310 -17.05 12.09 37.50
CA ALA A 310 -17.71 11.54 36.31
C ALA A 310 -17.18 10.15 35.95
N VAL A 311 -18.06 9.19 35.70
CA VAL A 311 -17.68 7.86 35.20
C VAL A 311 -18.46 7.53 33.93
N ARG A 312 -17.75 7.21 32.86
CA ARG A 312 -18.33 6.62 31.65
C ARG A 312 -17.89 5.17 31.52
N ILE A 313 -18.80 4.28 31.18
CA ILE A 313 -18.53 2.86 30.96
C ILE A 313 -18.99 2.50 29.56
N VAL A 314 -18.04 2.10 28.71
CA VAL A 314 -18.27 1.82 27.29
C VAL A 314 -18.29 0.32 27.02
N GLY A 315 -18.79 -0.10 25.85
CA GLY A 315 -18.73 -1.50 25.41
C GLY A 315 -19.62 -2.46 26.19
N LEU A 316 -20.72 -1.99 26.80
CA LEU A 316 -21.64 -2.79 27.60
C LEU A 316 -22.60 -3.63 26.74
N CYS A 317 -22.05 -4.47 25.86
CA CYS A 317 -22.82 -5.39 25.03
C CYS A 317 -23.18 -6.69 25.74
N GLU A 318 -24.20 -7.38 25.23
CA GLU A 318 -24.49 -8.76 25.60
C GLU A 318 -23.26 -9.68 25.45
N GLY A 319 -22.98 -10.45 26.49
CA GLY A 319 -21.88 -11.41 26.53
C GLY A 319 -20.49 -10.80 26.70
N VAL A 320 -20.38 -9.47 26.81
CA VAL A 320 -19.13 -8.75 27.09
C VAL A 320 -19.06 -8.37 28.57
N LEU A 321 -20.04 -7.63 29.09
CA LEU A 321 -20.15 -7.29 30.51
C LEU A 321 -21.63 -7.33 30.96
N PRO A 322 -22.04 -8.34 31.75
CA PRO A 322 -21.25 -9.50 32.17
C PRO A 322 -20.84 -10.38 30.98
N SER A 323 -19.67 -10.99 31.10
CA SER A 323 -19.15 -11.91 30.07
C SER A 323 -19.89 -13.25 30.10
N GLN A 324 -19.98 -13.93 28.95
CA GLN A 324 -20.51 -15.29 28.93
C GLN A 324 -19.64 -16.22 29.80
N PRO A 325 -20.22 -16.99 30.75
CA PRO A 325 -19.48 -17.97 31.53
C PRO A 325 -18.79 -18.97 30.59
N ARG A 326 -17.47 -19.08 30.71
CA ARG A 326 -16.68 -20.09 29.98
C ARG A 326 -16.15 -21.12 30.95
N GLU A 327 -16.36 -22.39 30.63
CA GLU A 327 -15.75 -23.48 31.37
C GLU A 327 -14.23 -23.47 31.18
N ASP A 328 -13.52 -23.84 32.23
CA ASP A 328 -12.06 -23.97 32.19
C ASP A 328 -11.71 -25.31 31.55
N PRO A 329 -10.96 -25.32 30.44
CA PRO A 329 -10.69 -26.56 29.71
C PRO A 329 -9.71 -27.48 30.45
N VAL A 330 -8.92 -26.95 31.38
CA VAL A 330 -7.94 -27.74 32.17
C VAL A 330 -8.58 -28.27 33.44
N VAL A 331 -9.43 -27.46 34.08
CA VAL A 331 -10.16 -27.86 35.31
C VAL A 331 -11.66 -27.64 35.13
N PRO A 332 -12.36 -28.54 34.41
CA PRO A 332 -13.81 -28.46 34.21
C PRO A 332 -14.60 -28.48 35.52
N GLY A 333 -15.85 -28.03 35.50
CA GLY A 333 -16.71 -27.93 36.68
C GLY A 333 -16.85 -29.26 37.43
N ALA A 334 -17.06 -30.35 36.68
CA ALA A 334 -17.14 -31.70 37.26
C ALA A 334 -15.85 -32.12 37.98
N PHE A 335 -14.68 -31.73 37.46
CA PHE A 335 -13.39 -32.03 38.10
C PHE A 335 -13.17 -31.13 39.32
N ARG A 336 -13.57 -29.86 39.29
CA ARG A 336 -13.58 -28.98 40.47
C ARG A 336 -14.40 -29.57 41.61
N GLU A 337 -15.62 -30.04 41.32
CA GLU A 337 -16.48 -30.66 42.33
C GLU A 337 -15.87 -31.92 42.95
N GLN A 338 -15.10 -32.69 42.18
CA GLN A 338 -14.34 -33.82 42.70
C GLN A 338 -13.21 -33.36 43.64
N LEU A 339 -12.48 -32.32 43.25
CA LEU A 339 -11.40 -31.74 44.08
C LEU A 339 -11.94 -31.13 45.38
N GLU A 340 -13.05 -30.40 45.32
CA GLU A 340 -13.71 -29.80 46.49
C GLU A 340 -14.26 -30.87 47.43
N ARG A 341 -14.82 -31.98 46.91
CA ARG A 341 -15.22 -33.13 47.73
C ARG A 341 -14.04 -33.80 48.43
N GLY A 342 -12.88 -33.85 47.77
CA GLY A 342 -11.64 -34.40 48.34
C GLY A 342 -10.93 -33.47 49.33
N ALA A 343 -11.20 -32.17 49.27
CA ALA A 343 -10.63 -31.16 50.15
C ALA A 343 -11.67 -30.05 50.43
N PRO A 344 -12.62 -30.26 51.38
CA PRO A 344 -13.76 -29.38 51.60
C PRO A 344 -13.39 -27.93 51.97
N ASP A 345 -12.20 -27.72 52.54
CA ASP A 345 -11.70 -26.38 52.92
C ASP A 345 -11.12 -25.60 51.73
N ARG A 346 -11.07 -26.17 50.53
CA ARG A 346 -10.52 -25.55 49.33
C ARG A 346 -11.60 -25.32 48.28
N VAL A 347 -12.15 -24.11 48.25
CA VAL A 347 -13.14 -23.68 47.26
C VAL A 347 -12.43 -23.17 46.00
N LEU A 348 -12.78 -23.72 44.84
CA LEU A 348 -12.26 -23.31 43.54
C LEU A 348 -13.27 -22.39 42.86
N ARG A 349 -12.82 -21.23 42.39
CA ARG A 349 -13.68 -20.27 41.67
C ARG A 349 -14.35 -20.92 40.46
N ARG A 350 -15.67 -20.82 40.40
CA ARG A 350 -16.53 -21.25 39.28
C ARG A 350 -16.63 -20.15 38.22
N ALA A 351 -17.18 -20.49 37.05
CA ALA A 351 -17.41 -19.52 35.98
C ALA A 351 -18.44 -18.44 36.41
N GLU A 352 -19.45 -18.83 37.16
CA GLU A 352 -20.48 -17.94 37.72
C GLU A 352 -19.89 -16.92 38.70
N ASP A 353 -18.91 -17.30 39.52
CA ASP A 353 -18.23 -16.38 40.45
C ASP A 353 -17.52 -15.24 39.71
N ARG A 354 -17.00 -15.52 38.50
CA ARG A 354 -16.36 -14.47 37.67
C ARG A 354 -17.40 -13.47 37.16
N VAL A 355 -18.56 -13.97 36.74
CA VAL A 355 -19.68 -13.12 36.28
C VAL A 355 -20.21 -12.27 37.44
N ALA A 356 -20.43 -12.87 38.61
CA ALA A 356 -20.83 -12.15 39.81
C ALA A 356 -19.81 -11.06 40.19
N ALA A 357 -18.50 -11.37 40.13
CA ALA A 357 -17.44 -10.39 40.39
C ALA A 357 -17.44 -9.23 39.37
N GLN A 358 -17.72 -9.49 38.08
CA GLN A 358 -17.86 -8.43 37.07
C GLN A 358 -19.02 -7.50 37.37
N VAL A 359 -20.18 -8.06 37.75
CA VAL A 359 -21.36 -7.25 38.11
C VAL A 359 -21.10 -6.45 39.39
N HIS A 360 -20.48 -7.05 40.41
CA HIS A 360 -20.11 -6.33 41.63
C HIS A 360 -19.11 -5.20 41.36
N ALA A 361 -18.13 -5.42 40.49
CA ALA A 361 -17.19 -4.37 40.08
C ALA A 361 -17.90 -3.22 39.35
N LEU A 362 -18.86 -3.55 38.48
CA LEU A 362 -19.68 -2.56 37.78
C LEU A 362 -20.50 -1.73 38.76
N VAL A 363 -21.16 -2.37 39.73
CA VAL A 363 -21.91 -1.67 40.79
C VAL A 363 -20.97 -0.78 41.61
N ALA A 364 -19.80 -1.27 41.99
CA ALA A 364 -18.82 -0.48 42.73
C ALA A 364 -18.32 0.73 41.95
N ALA A 365 -18.08 0.59 40.64
CA ALA A 365 -17.67 1.68 39.76
C ALA A 365 -18.78 2.75 39.62
N VAL A 366 -20.04 2.32 39.48
CA VAL A 366 -21.20 3.23 39.43
C VAL A 366 -21.40 3.95 40.77
N GLN A 367 -21.25 3.24 41.90
CA GLN A 367 -21.33 3.84 43.24
C GLN A 367 -20.17 4.79 43.55
N GLY A 368 -19.01 4.61 42.91
CA GLY A 368 -17.87 5.50 43.00
C GLY A 368 -18.04 6.82 42.23
N ALA A 369 -19.03 6.93 41.36
CA ALA A 369 -19.34 8.16 40.63
C ALA A 369 -20.15 9.12 41.50
N ARG A 370 -19.65 10.33 41.72
CA ARG A 370 -20.31 11.32 42.60
C ARG A 370 -21.39 12.13 41.90
N ASP A 371 -21.18 12.50 40.64
CA ASP A 371 -22.00 13.52 39.99
C ASP A 371 -22.59 13.09 38.64
N ALA A 372 -21.89 12.24 37.86
CA ALA A 372 -22.44 11.75 36.59
C ALA A 372 -21.96 10.35 36.22
N VAL A 373 -22.86 9.56 35.63
CA VAL A 373 -22.59 8.23 35.06
C VAL A 373 -23.05 8.19 33.61
N ALA A 374 -22.25 7.62 32.70
CA ALA A 374 -22.70 7.29 31.36
C ALA A 374 -22.45 5.82 31.05
N LEU A 375 -23.46 5.10 30.58
CA LEU A 375 -23.37 3.69 30.18
C LEU A 375 -23.64 3.62 28.68
N SER A 376 -22.73 3.03 27.91
CA SER A 376 -22.89 2.92 26.46
C SER A 376 -22.60 1.54 25.92
N ALA A 377 -23.29 1.19 24.83
CA ALA A 377 -23.08 -0.03 24.07
C ALA A 377 -23.01 0.25 22.55
N PRO A 378 -22.03 -0.33 21.83
CA PRO A 378 -22.01 -0.34 20.38
C PRO A 378 -22.85 -1.50 19.83
N ARG A 379 -23.63 -1.26 18.76
CA ARG A 379 -24.36 -2.31 18.04
C ARG A 379 -23.47 -3.23 17.21
N VAL A 380 -22.30 -2.75 16.81
CA VAL A 380 -21.32 -3.51 16.03
C VAL A 380 -19.98 -3.47 16.76
N ASP A 381 -19.46 -4.63 17.13
CA ASP A 381 -18.17 -4.77 17.82
C ASP A 381 -16.97 -4.63 16.87
N LEU A 382 -15.75 -4.72 17.42
CA LEU A 382 -14.51 -4.62 16.64
C LEU A 382 -14.35 -5.76 15.61
N ALA A 383 -14.98 -6.90 15.82
CA ALA A 383 -15.01 -8.02 14.89
C ALA A 383 -16.13 -7.87 13.83
N ARG A 384 -16.80 -6.71 13.78
CA ARG A 384 -17.97 -6.42 12.94
C ARG A 384 -19.14 -7.36 13.20
N THR A 385 -19.23 -7.88 14.43
CA THR A 385 -20.37 -8.71 14.86
C THR A 385 -21.42 -7.82 15.48
N GLU A 386 -22.68 -8.01 15.08
CA GLU A 386 -23.81 -7.32 15.70
C GLU A 386 -24.05 -7.85 17.11
N ARG A 387 -24.27 -6.93 18.06
CA ARG A 387 -24.57 -7.24 19.45
C ARG A 387 -25.67 -6.33 19.97
N GLU A 388 -26.56 -6.91 20.77
CA GLU A 388 -27.53 -6.13 21.53
C GLU A 388 -26.88 -5.50 22.78
N PRO A 389 -27.43 -4.39 23.31
CA PRO A 389 -27.05 -3.86 24.62
C PRO A 389 -27.20 -4.93 25.71
N GLY A 390 -26.26 -4.95 26.67
CA GLY A 390 -26.28 -5.92 27.77
C GLY A 390 -27.48 -5.76 28.70
N ALA A 391 -27.85 -6.83 29.40
CA ALA A 391 -28.98 -6.84 30.33
C ALA A 391 -28.90 -5.76 31.43
N ILE A 392 -27.69 -5.28 31.75
CA ILE A 392 -27.48 -4.17 32.70
C ILE A 392 -28.24 -2.90 32.33
N PHE A 393 -28.52 -2.66 31.04
CA PHE A 393 -29.31 -1.50 30.64
C PHE A 393 -30.76 -1.58 31.10
N ILE A 394 -31.33 -2.79 31.20
CA ILE A 394 -32.67 -3.01 31.74
C ILE A 394 -32.68 -2.68 33.23
N ASP A 395 -31.68 -3.17 33.97
CA ASP A 395 -31.53 -2.88 35.40
C ASP A 395 -31.33 -1.39 35.66
N ALA A 396 -30.48 -0.73 34.87
CA ALA A 396 -30.24 0.71 34.97
C ALA A 396 -31.48 1.53 34.61
N ALA A 397 -32.21 1.16 33.55
CA ALA A 397 -33.42 1.86 33.14
C ALA A 397 -34.58 1.65 34.13
N ALA A 398 -34.76 0.44 34.66
CA ALA A 398 -35.69 0.16 35.77
C ALA A 398 -35.27 0.93 37.04
N ALA A 399 -33.96 1.06 37.27
CA ALA A 399 -33.44 1.87 38.36
C ALA A 399 -33.79 3.36 38.19
N LEU A 400 -33.72 3.91 36.98
CA LEU A 400 -34.05 5.32 36.72
C LEU A 400 -35.56 5.58 36.67
N ALA A 401 -36.35 4.62 36.17
CA ALA A 401 -37.81 4.70 36.00
C ALA A 401 -38.26 5.99 35.28
N ARG A 402 -37.57 6.33 34.17
CA ARG A 402 -37.85 7.54 33.37
C ARG A 402 -39.23 7.47 32.70
N PRO A 403 -40.03 8.56 32.74
CA PRO A 403 -41.32 8.59 32.07
C PRO A 403 -41.17 8.48 30.55
N HIS A 404 -42.27 8.12 29.88
CA HIS A 404 -42.32 8.00 28.43
C HIS A 404 -41.93 9.33 27.77
N ALA A 405 -40.84 9.35 26.99
CA ALA A 405 -40.23 10.59 26.51
C ALA A 405 -41.11 11.44 25.57
N GLY A 406 -42.14 10.84 24.96
CA GLY A 406 -43.09 11.54 24.09
C GLY A 406 -44.38 12.00 24.75
N THR A 407 -44.80 11.37 25.85
CA THR A 407 -46.14 11.56 26.46
C THR A 407 -46.08 11.96 27.93
N GLY A 408 -44.96 11.72 28.60
CA GLY A 408 -44.81 11.97 30.04
C GLY A 408 -45.46 10.91 30.93
N GLU A 409 -46.01 9.84 30.36
CA GLU A 409 -46.65 8.77 31.13
C GLU A 409 -45.65 8.05 32.06
N PRO A 410 -46.10 7.55 33.22
CA PRO A 410 -45.22 6.84 34.16
C PRO A 410 -44.54 5.64 33.52
N ALA A 411 -43.27 5.42 33.88
CA ALA A 411 -42.50 4.28 33.42
C ALA A 411 -43.10 2.93 33.87
N GLU A 412 -43.00 1.93 33.00
CA GLU A 412 -43.19 0.53 33.37
C GLU A 412 -42.17 0.09 34.43
N ALA A 413 -42.50 -0.93 35.21
CA ALA A 413 -41.62 -1.43 36.28
C ALA A 413 -40.32 -2.05 35.74
N VAL A 414 -40.37 -2.69 34.56
CA VAL A 414 -39.22 -3.26 33.86
C VAL A 414 -39.37 -2.90 32.38
N PRO A 415 -38.48 -2.05 31.82
CA PRO A 415 -38.62 -1.59 30.45
C PRO A 415 -38.18 -2.68 29.45
N ASP A 416 -38.89 -2.77 28.34
CA ASP A 416 -38.45 -3.54 27.17
C ASP A 416 -37.43 -2.75 26.31
N GLY A 417 -36.91 -3.38 25.25
CA GLY A 417 -35.95 -2.73 24.36
C GLY A 417 -36.51 -1.53 23.59
N ALA A 418 -37.83 -1.47 23.35
CA ALA A 418 -38.46 -0.33 22.69
C ALA A 418 -38.56 0.88 23.64
N ALA A 419 -38.95 0.63 24.90
CA ALA A 419 -38.96 1.62 25.96
C ALA A 419 -37.56 2.16 26.25
N LEU A 420 -36.55 1.29 26.33
CA LEU A 420 -35.16 1.69 26.53
C LEU A 420 -34.65 2.62 25.42
N ARG A 421 -34.90 2.27 24.14
CA ARG A 421 -34.53 3.12 22.99
C ARG A 421 -35.24 4.46 23.01
N ARG A 422 -36.52 4.46 23.36
CA ARG A 422 -37.37 5.67 23.36
C ARG A 422 -37.05 6.62 24.51
N ASP A 423 -36.91 6.10 25.73
CA ASP A 423 -36.89 6.88 26.97
C ASP A 423 -35.48 7.13 27.51
N ALA A 424 -34.49 6.37 27.03
CA ALA A 424 -33.10 6.53 27.44
C ALA A 424 -32.16 6.84 26.27
N PHE A 425 -32.04 5.95 25.28
CA PHE A 425 -31.04 6.10 24.21
C PHE A 425 -31.29 7.29 23.29
N ARG A 426 -32.52 7.47 22.77
CA ARG A 426 -32.86 8.60 21.91
C ARG A 426 -32.68 9.96 22.61
N PRO A 427 -33.13 10.16 23.87
CA PRO A 427 -32.85 11.38 24.60
C PRO A 427 -31.36 11.67 24.77
N ALA A 428 -30.55 10.67 25.14
CA ALA A 428 -29.10 10.83 25.28
C ALA A 428 -28.44 11.20 23.93
N ALA A 429 -28.82 10.52 22.84
CA ALA A 429 -28.33 10.83 21.50
C ALA A 429 -28.69 12.27 21.06
N ARG A 430 -29.90 12.75 21.38
CA ARG A 430 -30.31 14.14 21.12
C ARG A 430 -29.50 15.15 21.93
N ALA A 431 -29.21 14.85 23.20
CA ALA A 431 -28.38 15.70 24.04
C ALA A 431 -26.94 15.78 23.51
N ALA A 432 -26.35 14.64 23.13
CA ALA A 432 -25.02 14.58 22.53
C ALA A 432 -24.96 15.34 21.19
N ALA A 433 -25.97 15.19 20.33
CA ALA A 433 -26.06 15.93 19.07
C ALA A 433 -26.14 17.44 19.28
N ARG A 434 -26.94 17.91 20.25
CA ARG A 434 -27.02 19.35 20.60
C ARG A 434 -25.69 19.90 21.07
N PHE A 435 -24.98 19.17 21.94
CA PHE A 435 -23.63 19.57 22.38
C PHE A 435 -22.67 19.64 21.19
N ARG A 436 -22.65 18.61 20.34
CA ARG A 436 -21.82 18.53 19.14
C ARG A 436 -22.06 19.69 18.16
N ASP A 437 -23.32 20.09 18.00
CA ASP A 437 -23.72 21.22 17.15
C ASP A 437 -23.32 22.58 17.75
N ALA A 438 -23.50 22.74 19.06
CA ALA A 438 -23.18 23.98 19.78
C ALA A 438 -21.67 24.19 19.98
N GLN A 439 -20.93 23.11 20.19
CA GLN A 439 -19.50 23.08 20.50
C GLN A 439 -18.80 22.02 19.62
N PRO A 440 -18.53 22.31 18.33
CA PRO A 440 -17.75 21.42 17.49
C PRO A 440 -16.28 21.47 17.92
N ILE A 441 -15.81 20.42 18.58
CA ILE A 441 -14.46 20.31 19.16
C ILE A 441 -13.58 19.32 18.38
N SER A 442 -14.18 18.28 17.80
CA SER A 442 -13.48 17.29 16.96
C SER A 442 -13.66 17.58 15.47
N ASP A 443 -12.75 17.09 14.62
CA ASP A 443 -12.88 17.15 13.16
C ASP A 443 -14.23 16.59 12.68
N ALA A 444 -14.66 15.47 13.28
CA ALA A 444 -15.94 14.85 12.94
C ALA A 444 -17.12 15.78 13.26
N SER A 445 -17.07 16.52 14.38
CA SER A 445 -18.09 17.51 14.72
C SER A 445 -18.09 18.73 13.81
N TRP A 446 -16.91 19.18 13.38
CA TRP A 446 -16.78 20.24 12.39
C TRP A 446 -17.32 19.83 11.02
N LEU A 447 -16.98 18.64 10.53
CA LEU A 447 -17.48 18.11 9.25
C LEU A 447 -19.01 18.07 9.23
N ASP A 448 -19.60 17.51 10.29
CA ASP A 448 -21.04 17.44 10.50
C ASP A 448 -21.71 18.83 10.45
N ARG A 449 -21.13 19.81 11.15
CA ARG A 449 -21.65 21.18 11.20
C ARG A 449 -21.53 21.88 9.84
N VAL A 450 -20.39 21.74 9.17
CA VAL A 450 -20.14 22.33 7.85
C VAL A 450 -21.14 21.78 6.83
N ALA A 451 -21.37 20.46 6.83
CA ALA A 451 -22.33 19.80 5.95
C ALA A 451 -23.78 20.27 6.17
N ARG A 452 -24.16 20.63 7.40
CA ARG A 452 -25.53 21.06 7.75
C ARG A 452 -25.78 22.55 7.64
N THR A 453 -24.80 23.39 7.99
CA THR A 453 -25.04 24.79 8.38
C THR A 453 -24.20 25.84 7.65
N ALA A 454 -23.23 25.45 6.79
CA ALA A 454 -22.37 26.29 5.94
C ALA A 454 -22.47 27.82 6.18
N PRO A 455 -21.60 28.41 7.05
CA PRO A 455 -20.44 29.10 6.46
C PRO A 455 -19.15 29.13 7.30
N ALA A 456 -19.15 28.67 8.56
CA ALA A 456 -17.97 28.76 9.44
C ALA A 456 -17.13 27.48 9.35
N LEU A 457 -15.89 27.62 8.88
CA LEU A 457 -14.86 26.58 8.89
C LEU A 457 -13.97 26.77 10.13
N PRO A 458 -13.42 25.69 10.72
CA PRO A 458 -12.43 25.84 11.76
C PRO A 458 -11.18 26.52 11.19
N PRO A 459 -10.49 27.40 11.95
CA PRO A 459 -9.31 28.11 11.48
C PRO A 459 -8.21 27.20 10.93
N GLU A 460 -8.06 25.99 11.47
CA GLU A 460 -7.10 24.99 10.99
C GLU A 460 -7.34 24.53 9.54
N TRP A 461 -8.58 24.60 9.03
CA TRP A 461 -8.91 24.25 7.64
C TRP A 461 -8.71 25.43 6.67
N THR A 462 -8.39 26.61 7.19
CA THR A 462 -8.15 27.82 6.38
C THR A 462 -6.77 28.44 6.64
N GLY A 463 -6.07 28.01 7.69
CA GLY A 463 -4.87 28.66 8.21
C GLY A 463 -3.55 28.23 7.56
N ALA A 464 -3.56 27.18 6.75
CA ALA A 464 -2.39 26.71 6.02
C ALA A 464 -2.69 26.59 4.52
N PRO A 465 -1.83 27.13 3.63
CA PRO A 465 -2.07 27.12 2.18
C PRO A 465 -2.27 25.72 1.57
N VAL A 466 -1.83 24.65 2.23
CA VAL A 466 -1.98 23.26 1.76
C VAL A 466 -3.37 22.69 1.99
N VAL A 467 -4.09 23.17 3.01
CA VAL A 467 -5.45 22.74 3.36
C VAL A 467 -6.49 23.84 3.16
N ASP A 468 -6.07 25.06 2.79
CA ASP A 468 -6.96 26.18 2.48
C ASP A 468 -7.97 25.79 1.39
N LEU A 469 -9.21 25.56 1.83
CA LEU A 469 -10.29 25.11 0.97
C LEU A 469 -10.63 26.12 -0.13
N ALA A 470 -10.44 27.44 0.09
CA ALA A 470 -10.68 28.44 -0.93
C ALA A 470 -9.60 28.38 -2.01
N ARG A 471 -8.34 28.21 -1.62
CA ARG A 471 -7.25 27.96 -2.57
C ARG A 471 -7.44 26.65 -3.31
N LEU A 472 -7.80 25.56 -2.62
CA LEU A 472 -8.06 24.26 -3.25
C LEU A 472 -9.25 24.34 -4.21
N ALA A 473 -10.32 25.03 -3.84
CA ALA A 473 -11.45 25.29 -4.72
C ALA A 473 -11.02 26.12 -5.94
N THR A 474 -10.17 27.12 -5.77
CA THR A 474 -9.63 27.93 -6.87
C THR A 474 -8.71 27.11 -7.79
N LEU A 475 -7.85 26.26 -7.23
CA LEU A 475 -6.97 25.36 -7.99
C LEU A 475 -7.74 24.26 -8.73
N ARG A 476 -8.91 23.89 -8.20
CA ARG A 476 -9.85 22.94 -8.82
C ARG A 476 -10.91 23.62 -9.67
N ALA A 477 -10.97 24.95 -9.65
CA ALA A 477 -11.97 25.70 -10.40
C ALA A 477 -11.63 25.54 -11.88
N PRO A 478 -12.57 25.02 -12.69
CA PRO A 478 -12.34 24.88 -14.12
C PRO A 478 -12.12 26.28 -14.75
N THR A 479 -11.05 26.43 -15.53
CA THR A 479 -10.82 27.62 -16.39
C THR A 479 -11.40 27.42 -17.80
N GLY A 480 -12.30 26.44 -17.96
CA GLY A 480 -12.85 25.92 -19.20
C GLY A 480 -13.39 24.49 -18.97
N PRO A 481 -13.79 23.74 -20.01
CA PRO A 481 -14.26 22.36 -19.87
C PRO A 481 -13.22 21.44 -19.20
N LEU A 482 -11.93 21.69 -19.46
CA LEU A 482 -10.78 21.09 -18.77
C LEU A 482 -9.86 22.20 -18.24
N GLY A 483 -9.23 21.96 -17.08
CA GLY A 483 -8.29 22.90 -16.47
C GLY A 483 -6.95 22.25 -16.08
N PRO A 484 -6.10 22.97 -15.31
CA PRO A 484 -4.83 22.43 -14.80
C PRO A 484 -5.00 21.15 -13.97
N SER A 485 -6.12 21.01 -13.26
CA SER A 485 -6.51 19.78 -12.54
C SER A 485 -6.59 18.57 -13.47
N ASP A 486 -6.98 18.79 -14.72
CA ASP A 486 -7.15 17.76 -15.76
C ASP A 486 -5.93 17.67 -16.68
N GLY A 487 -4.88 18.46 -16.43
CA GLY A 487 -3.61 18.38 -17.17
C GLY A 487 -3.54 19.32 -18.37
N VAL A 488 -4.50 20.23 -18.51
CA VAL A 488 -4.46 21.28 -19.52
C VAL A 488 -3.82 22.51 -18.89
N PHE A 489 -2.56 22.76 -19.25
CA PHE A 489 -1.79 23.87 -18.70
C PHE A 489 -1.72 25.04 -19.68
N GLY A 490 -1.84 26.26 -19.16
CA GLY A 490 -1.53 27.45 -19.94
C GLY A 490 -0.04 27.52 -20.31
N ARG A 491 0.28 28.26 -21.38
CA ARG A 491 1.68 28.50 -21.79
C ARG A 491 2.46 29.41 -20.82
N GLY A 492 1.79 30.05 -19.86
CA GLY A 492 2.39 30.92 -18.86
C GLY A 492 2.91 30.17 -17.64
N GLY A 493 4.08 30.55 -17.13
CA GLY A 493 4.70 30.00 -15.92
C GLY A 493 5.74 28.90 -16.19
N PRO A 494 6.55 28.57 -15.17
CA PRO A 494 7.56 27.51 -15.27
C PRO A 494 6.89 26.14 -15.44
N PHE A 495 7.36 25.36 -16.41
CA PHE A 495 6.91 23.99 -16.66
C PHE A 495 8.13 23.10 -16.87
N PRO A 496 8.14 21.84 -16.42
CA PRO A 496 9.24 20.92 -16.69
C PRO A 496 9.50 20.78 -18.21
N PRO A 497 10.74 20.49 -18.65
CA PRO A 497 11.02 20.26 -20.06
C PRO A 497 10.14 19.13 -20.62
N VAL A 498 9.52 19.37 -21.78
CA VAL A 498 8.59 18.44 -22.44
C VAL A 498 9.36 17.59 -23.45
N PRO A 499 9.35 16.24 -23.32
CA PRO A 499 10.00 15.37 -24.30
C PRO A 499 9.41 15.53 -25.71
N GLY A 500 10.28 15.55 -26.73
CA GLY A 500 9.90 15.60 -28.14
C GLY A 500 9.88 16.99 -28.77
N ILE A 501 9.80 18.06 -27.97
CA ILE A 501 9.78 19.45 -28.48
C ILE A 501 11.18 20.02 -28.66
N ALA A 502 12.08 19.73 -27.72
CA ALA A 502 13.47 20.19 -27.77
C ALA A 502 14.39 19.02 -28.19
N PRO A 503 15.40 19.25 -29.04
CA PRO A 503 16.29 18.20 -29.49
C PRO A 503 17.12 17.59 -28.36
N GLU A 504 17.37 18.33 -27.27
CA GLU A 504 18.08 17.83 -26.10
C GLU A 504 17.27 16.80 -25.30
N ARG A 505 15.96 16.68 -25.57
CA ARG A 505 15.07 15.75 -24.88
C ARG A 505 14.10 15.09 -25.85
N PRO A 506 14.57 14.22 -26.76
CA PRO A 506 13.69 13.57 -27.73
C PRO A 506 12.69 12.62 -27.07
N ILE A 507 11.57 12.35 -27.75
CA ILE A 507 10.55 11.40 -27.27
C ILE A 507 10.78 10.02 -27.88
N SER A 508 10.62 8.97 -27.07
CA SER A 508 10.73 7.59 -27.54
C SER A 508 9.44 7.10 -28.20
N ALA A 509 9.55 6.09 -29.08
CA ALA A 509 8.39 5.48 -29.75
C ALA A 509 7.35 4.92 -28.75
N SER A 510 7.80 4.29 -27.67
CA SER A 510 6.90 3.77 -26.62
C SER A 510 6.24 4.88 -25.80
N ALA A 511 6.93 6.01 -25.62
CA ALA A 511 6.35 7.18 -24.94
C ALA A 511 5.29 7.88 -25.81
N LEU A 512 5.44 7.86 -27.14
CA LEU A 512 4.39 8.33 -28.07
C LEU A 512 3.12 7.49 -27.99
N GLY A 513 3.24 6.16 -27.93
CA GLY A 513 2.08 5.28 -27.71
C GLY A 513 1.34 5.63 -26.42
N GLN A 514 2.07 5.87 -25.32
CA GLN A 514 1.47 6.29 -24.05
C GLN A 514 0.79 7.67 -24.12
N LEU A 515 1.38 8.62 -24.84
CA LEU A 515 0.80 9.96 -25.04
C LEU A 515 -0.53 9.88 -25.79
N LEU A 516 -0.59 9.11 -26.87
CA LEU A 516 -1.80 8.95 -27.68
C LEU A 516 -2.84 8.06 -27.00
N GLN A 517 -2.40 7.10 -26.17
CA GLN A 517 -3.30 6.35 -25.30
C GLN A 517 -3.98 7.28 -24.31
N CYS A 518 -3.22 7.98 -23.48
CA CYS A 518 -3.75 8.89 -22.48
C CYS A 518 -2.71 9.98 -22.15
N PRO A 519 -2.91 11.23 -22.60
CA PRO A 519 -1.95 12.30 -22.34
C PRO A 519 -1.73 12.54 -20.83
N ARG A 520 -2.76 12.33 -20.01
CA ARG A 520 -2.64 12.39 -18.54
C ARG A 520 -1.71 11.33 -17.95
N LEU A 521 -1.75 10.09 -18.47
CA LEU A 521 -0.80 9.03 -18.11
C LEU A 521 0.63 9.43 -18.48
N PHE A 522 0.80 9.99 -19.68
CA PHE A 522 2.09 10.50 -20.14
C PHE A 522 2.64 11.61 -19.24
N LEU A 523 1.80 12.59 -18.86
CA LEU A 523 2.17 13.65 -17.92
C LEU A 523 2.71 13.07 -16.60
N MET A 524 1.95 12.17 -15.96
CA MET A 524 2.33 11.61 -14.67
C MET A 524 3.62 10.78 -14.77
N ARG A 525 3.72 9.92 -15.78
CA ARG A 525 4.82 8.95 -15.88
C ARG A 525 6.09 9.51 -16.54
N ARG A 526 5.96 10.29 -17.63
CA ARG A 526 7.09 10.71 -18.46
C ARG A 526 7.59 12.11 -18.14
N ILE A 527 6.71 13.01 -17.70
CA ILE A 527 7.06 14.39 -17.33
C ILE A 527 7.31 14.50 -15.83
N LEU A 528 6.37 14.06 -14.99
CA LEU A 528 6.47 14.16 -13.53
C LEU A 528 7.29 13.02 -12.89
N GLY A 529 7.54 11.94 -13.63
CA GLY A 529 8.36 10.81 -13.17
C GLY A 529 7.72 10.00 -12.05
N TRP A 530 6.38 9.92 -12.03
CA TRP A 530 5.67 9.07 -11.07
C TRP A 530 5.66 7.63 -11.57
N ASP A 531 5.91 6.71 -10.66
CA ASP A 531 5.81 5.27 -10.86
C ASP A 531 5.02 4.64 -9.70
N GLU A 532 4.54 3.42 -9.90
CA GLU A 532 3.93 2.65 -8.80
C GLU A 532 4.95 2.41 -7.68
N PRO A 533 4.53 2.48 -6.42
CA PRO A 533 5.35 2.01 -5.32
C PRO A 533 5.80 0.56 -5.55
N ALA A 534 7.06 0.26 -5.25
CA ALA A 534 7.58 -1.10 -5.39
C ALA A 534 6.71 -2.09 -4.59
N GLY A 535 6.23 -3.12 -5.27
CA GLY A 535 5.48 -4.24 -4.69
C GLY A 535 6.30 -5.52 -4.67
N ALA A 536 5.84 -6.50 -3.90
CA ALA A 536 6.43 -7.84 -3.93
C ALA A 536 6.16 -8.49 -5.30
N PRO A 537 7.19 -8.90 -6.06
CA PRO A 537 6.99 -9.63 -7.31
C PRO A 537 6.46 -11.04 -7.02
N SER A 538 5.89 -11.68 -8.04
CA SER A 538 5.59 -13.11 -7.96
C SER A 538 6.89 -13.91 -7.81
N LEU A 539 6.94 -14.78 -6.81
CA LEU A 539 8.05 -15.72 -6.64
C LEU A 539 7.87 -17.00 -7.46
N ARG A 540 6.67 -17.22 -8.02
CA ARG A 540 6.28 -18.48 -8.67
C ARG A 540 6.28 -18.41 -10.19
N GLU A 541 6.43 -17.23 -10.77
CA GLU A 541 6.51 -17.00 -12.20
C GLU A 541 7.08 -15.62 -12.50
N LEU A 542 7.65 -15.46 -13.70
CA LEU A 542 8.01 -14.15 -14.21
C LEU A 542 6.74 -13.42 -14.66
N ASP A 543 6.58 -12.18 -14.20
CA ASP A 543 5.52 -11.32 -14.72
C ASP A 543 5.71 -11.08 -16.23
N PRO A 544 4.64 -10.73 -16.97
CA PRO A 544 4.71 -10.60 -18.43
C PRO A 544 5.77 -9.61 -18.92
N LEU A 545 6.02 -8.52 -18.17
CA LEU A 545 7.00 -7.51 -18.55
C LEU A 545 8.41 -8.06 -18.40
N SER A 546 8.73 -8.64 -17.25
CA SER A 546 10.04 -9.27 -17.00
C SER A 546 10.34 -10.40 -17.99
N PHE A 547 9.34 -11.25 -18.30
CA PHE A 547 9.49 -12.29 -19.32
C PHE A 547 9.72 -11.71 -20.72
N GLY A 548 8.98 -10.66 -21.10
CA GLY A 548 9.18 -9.96 -22.37
C GLY A 548 10.59 -9.39 -22.49
N SER A 549 11.05 -8.64 -21.49
CA SER A 549 12.41 -8.09 -21.47
C SER A 549 13.50 -9.16 -21.59
N LEU A 550 13.33 -10.30 -20.91
CA LEU A 550 14.23 -11.44 -21.03
C LEU A 550 14.25 -12.01 -22.46
N LEU A 551 13.08 -12.20 -23.08
CA LEU A 551 12.98 -12.74 -24.43
C LEU A 551 13.65 -11.80 -25.45
N HIS A 552 13.38 -10.48 -25.39
CA HIS A 552 14.04 -9.49 -26.25
C HIS A 552 15.56 -9.54 -26.06
N ARG A 553 16.04 -9.57 -24.81
CA ARG A 553 17.47 -9.63 -24.52
C ARG A 553 18.15 -10.87 -25.12
N VAL A 554 17.50 -12.03 -25.03
CA VAL A 554 18.03 -13.28 -25.62
C VAL A 554 18.08 -13.19 -27.14
N VAL A 555 17.03 -12.66 -27.75
CA VAL A 555 16.94 -12.47 -29.21
C VAL A 555 17.98 -11.46 -29.71
N GLU A 556 18.16 -10.36 -29.00
CA GLU A 556 19.21 -9.36 -29.24
C GLU A 556 20.60 -10.00 -29.24
N LEU A 557 20.95 -10.72 -28.16
CA LEU A 557 22.25 -11.37 -28.02
C LEU A 557 22.49 -12.39 -29.13
N PHE A 558 21.47 -13.19 -29.45
CA PHE A 558 21.55 -14.18 -30.53
C PHE A 558 21.82 -13.53 -31.88
N TYR A 559 21.07 -12.52 -32.28
CA TYR A 559 21.28 -11.89 -33.59
C TYR A 559 22.54 -11.02 -33.65
N ARG A 560 22.99 -10.45 -32.54
CA ARG A 560 24.26 -9.74 -32.49
C ARG A 560 25.43 -10.69 -32.79
N GLU A 561 25.38 -11.92 -32.29
CA GLU A 561 26.41 -12.94 -32.52
C GLU A 561 26.24 -13.68 -33.86
N HIS A 562 25.01 -13.90 -34.31
CA HIS A 562 24.71 -14.86 -35.38
C HIS A 562 23.82 -14.33 -36.52
N GLY A 563 23.30 -13.12 -36.42
CA GLY A 563 22.24 -12.59 -37.30
C GLY A 563 22.60 -12.61 -38.79
N ALA A 564 23.85 -12.33 -39.14
CA ALA A 564 24.29 -12.34 -40.53
C ALA A 564 24.30 -13.76 -41.14
N ALA A 565 24.86 -14.75 -40.43
CA ALA A 565 24.89 -16.15 -40.87
C ALA A 565 23.48 -16.77 -40.87
N PHE A 566 22.71 -16.48 -39.83
CA PHE A 566 21.32 -16.93 -39.70
C PHE A 566 20.45 -16.40 -40.86
N SER A 567 20.58 -15.11 -41.20
CA SER A 567 19.78 -14.48 -42.27
C SER A 567 20.18 -14.98 -43.66
N ARG A 568 21.44 -15.38 -43.87
CA ARG A 568 21.90 -16.00 -45.13
C ARG A 568 21.51 -17.47 -45.28
N ARG A 569 20.80 -18.04 -44.29
CA ARG A 569 20.41 -19.45 -44.24
C ARG A 569 21.62 -20.41 -44.22
N GLU A 570 22.70 -20.01 -43.55
CA GLU A 570 23.87 -20.87 -43.37
C GLU A 570 23.58 -21.92 -42.27
N GLY A 571 23.63 -23.21 -42.61
CA GLY A 571 23.39 -24.30 -41.65
C GLY A 571 21.92 -24.76 -41.58
N THR A 572 21.53 -25.34 -40.45
CA THR A 572 20.18 -25.88 -40.21
C THR A 572 19.48 -25.15 -39.06
N ILE A 573 18.15 -25.08 -39.10
CA ILE A 573 17.35 -24.45 -38.04
C ILE A 573 17.60 -25.11 -36.67
N ASP A 574 17.69 -26.44 -36.61
CA ASP A 574 17.99 -27.18 -35.37
C ASP A 574 19.34 -26.75 -34.77
N GLY A 575 20.35 -26.54 -35.62
CA GLY A 575 21.66 -26.07 -35.18
C GLY A 575 21.64 -24.63 -34.65
N TRP A 576 20.77 -23.77 -35.19
CA TRP A 576 20.58 -22.41 -34.68
C TRP A 576 19.77 -22.39 -33.39
N GLN A 577 18.72 -23.20 -33.29
CA GLN A 577 17.93 -23.34 -32.07
C GLN A 577 18.77 -23.86 -30.90
N ALA A 578 19.71 -24.79 -31.14
CA ALA A 578 20.65 -25.25 -30.13
C ALA A 578 21.58 -24.13 -29.61
N ARG A 579 22.09 -23.27 -30.52
CA ARG A 579 22.90 -22.10 -30.13
C ARG A 579 22.08 -21.06 -29.36
N ALA A 580 20.87 -20.80 -29.82
CA ALA A 580 19.94 -19.87 -29.17
C ALA A 580 19.56 -20.33 -27.76
N ARG A 581 19.34 -21.64 -27.55
CA ARG A 581 19.13 -22.23 -26.23
C ARG A 581 20.30 -21.94 -25.28
N ALA A 582 21.54 -22.07 -25.74
CA ALA A 582 22.71 -21.75 -24.93
C ALA A 582 22.79 -20.25 -24.56
N VAL A 583 22.35 -19.35 -25.44
CA VAL A 583 22.23 -17.91 -25.14
C VAL A 583 21.13 -17.67 -24.10
N ALA A 584 19.97 -18.33 -24.27
CA ALA A 584 18.85 -18.25 -23.36
C ALA A 584 19.20 -18.72 -21.95
N ASP A 585 19.92 -19.84 -21.81
CA ASP A 585 20.36 -20.35 -20.52
C ASP A 585 21.26 -19.35 -19.78
N ARG A 586 22.25 -18.76 -20.47
CA ARG A 586 23.13 -17.74 -19.88
C ARG A 586 22.36 -16.49 -19.44
N ALA A 587 21.42 -16.02 -20.25
CA ALA A 587 20.61 -14.85 -19.93
C ALA A 587 19.63 -15.11 -18.77
N PHE A 588 19.04 -16.30 -18.73
CA PHE A 588 18.16 -16.72 -17.64
C PHE A 588 18.93 -16.83 -16.33
N ASP A 589 20.11 -17.45 -16.33
CA ASP A 589 20.96 -17.56 -15.14
C ASP A 589 21.40 -16.18 -14.63
N ALA A 590 21.71 -15.23 -15.54
CA ALA A 590 21.98 -13.85 -15.18
C ALA A 590 20.76 -13.16 -14.54
N LEU A 591 19.54 -13.38 -15.08
CA LEU A 591 18.31 -12.81 -14.53
C LEU A 591 18.02 -13.29 -13.09
N LEU A 592 18.35 -14.54 -12.77
CA LEU A 592 18.15 -15.09 -11.42
C LEU A 592 18.97 -14.36 -10.34
N SER A 593 19.97 -13.57 -10.73
CA SER A 593 20.65 -12.68 -9.77
C SER A 593 19.75 -11.55 -9.27
N GLU A 594 18.72 -11.18 -10.03
CA GLU A 594 17.87 -10.01 -9.75
C GLU A 594 16.43 -10.39 -9.42
N VAL A 595 16.00 -11.58 -9.89
CA VAL A 595 14.62 -12.05 -9.76
C VAL A 595 14.53 -13.28 -8.86
N PRO A 596 13.83 -13.19 -7.70
CA PRO A 596 13.81 -14.25 -6.71
C PRO A 596 12.73 -15.32 -7.03
N LEU A 597 13.04 -16.24 -7.96
CA LEU A 597 12.17 -17.39 -8.25
C LEU A 597 12.34 -18.53 -7.23
N VAL A 598 11.21 -19.04 -6.72
CA VAL A 598 11.16 -20.04 -5.64
C VAL A 598 11.37 -21.47 -6.15
N GLY A 599 12.51 -22.05 -5.79
CA GLY A 599 12.81 -23.47 -6.02
C GLY A 599 13.11 -23.84 -7.47
N GLU A 600 13.77 -25.00 -7.65
CA GLU A 600 14.26 -25.46 -8.95
C GLU A 600 13.12 -25.78 -9.94
N GLY A 601 11.97 -26.28 -9.47
CA GLY A 601 10.84 -26.60 -10.34
C GLY A 601 10.25 -25.37 -11.05
N VAL A 602 10.13 -24.23 -10.34
CA VAL A 602 9.66 -22.96 -10.94
C VAL A 602 10.68 -22.42 -11.93
N ARG A 603 11.97 -22.45 -11.56
CA ARG A 603 13.06 -22.01 -12.44
C ARG A 603 13.11 -22.83 -13.73
N LEU A 604 12.96 -24.15 -13.63
CA LEU A 604 12.90 -25.04 -14.78
C LEU A 604 11.71 -24.71 -15.68
N LYS A 605 10.51 -24.56 -15.11
CA LYS A 605 9.29 -24.21 -15.84
C LYS A 605 9.45 -22.89 -16.63
N GLU A 606 9.93 -21.82 -15.98
CA GLU A 606 10.08 -20.53 -16.66
C GLU A 606 11.23 -20.55 -17.70
N ARG A 607 12.27 -21.36 -17.47
CA ARG A 607 13.34 -21.61 -18.46
C ARG A 607 12.82 -22.36 -19.68
N GLU A 608 12.02 -23.40 -19.49
CA GLU A 608 11.37 -24.15 -20.58
C GLU A 608 10.43 -23.25 -21.38
N ARG A 609 9.63 -22.41 -20.71
CA ARG A 609 8.79 -21.39 -21.36
C ARG A 609 9.60 -20.44 -22.24
N LEU A 610 10.76 -19.97 -21.79
CA LEU A 610 11.66 -19.13 -22.57
C LEU A 610 12.21 -19.88 -23.80
N HIS A 611 12.63 -21.14 -23.61
CA HIS A 611 13.14 -21.97 -24.71
C HIS A 611 12.08 -22.22 -25.78
N ASP A 612 10.83 -22.50 -25.39
CA ASP A 612 9.73 -22.71 -26.32
C ASP A 612 9.38 -21.46 -27.11
N ALA A 613 9.29 -20.30 -26.45
CA ALA A 613 9.06 -19.02 -27.11
C ALA A 613 10.16 -18.71 -28.15
N LEU A 614 11.43 -18.93 -27.77
CA LEU A 614 12.57 -18.71 -28.65
C LEU A 614 12.60 -19.69 -29.83
N ARG A 615 12.30 -20.97 -29.59
CA ARG A 615 12.25 -22.01 -30.64
C ARG A 615 11.23 -21.65 -31.71
N VAL A 616 10.02 -21.29 -31.30
CA VAL A 616 8.91 -20.91 -32.18
C VAL A 616 9.25 -19.64 -32.96
N PHE A 617 9.78 -18.62 -32.28
CA PHE A 617 10.17 -17.36 -32.92
C PHE A 617 11.24 -17.55 -33.99
N LEU A 618 12.30 -18.31 -33.69
CA LEU A 618 13.38 -18.54 -34.66
C LEU A 618 12.94 -19.40 -35.83
N ALA A 619 12.02 -20.35 -35.63
CA ALA A 619 11.45 -21.14 -36.73
C ALA A 619 10.72 -20.22 -37.71
N TYR A 620 9.81 -19.39 -37.20
CA TYR A 620 9.09 -18.38 -37.97
C TYR A 620 10.04 -17.43 -38.72
N ASP A 621 11.05 -16.89 -38.04
CA ASP A 621 11.99 -15.96 -38.67
C ASP A 621 12.93 -16.64 -39.70
N TRP A 622 13.14 -17.95 -39.57
CA TRP A 622 13.88 -18.77 -40.53
C TRP A 622 13.08 -19.07 -41.82
N GLU A 623 11.76 -18.92 -41.82
CA GLU A 623 10.95 -19.13 -43.02
C GLU A 623 11.35 -18.20 -44.18
N GLY A 624 11.08 -18.61 -45.41
CA GLY A 624 11.44 -17.83 -46.60
C GLY A 624 12.92 -17.86 -47.01
N GLY A 625 13.28 -16.99 -47.95
CA GLY A 625 14.59 -16.95 -48.59
C GLY A 625 15.70 -16.32 -47.75
N PRO A 626 16.96 -16.35 -48.23
CA PRO A 626 18.07 -15.65 -47.60
C PRO A 626 17.90 -14.13 -47.68
N ARG A 627 18.25 -13.43 -46.60
CA ARG A 627 18.09 -11.97 -46.45
C ARG A 627 19.41 -11.32 -46.05
N ARG A 628 19.57 -10.05 -46.38
CA ARG A 628 20.71 -9.26 -45.89
C ARG A 628 20.39 -8.65 -44.53
N PHE A 629 21.02 -9.18 -43.49
CA PHE A 629 20.95 -8.62 -42.14
C PHE A 629 21.55 -7.21 -42.10
N VAL A 630 20.83 -6.24 -41.53
CA VAL A 630 21.29 -4.86 -41.34
C VAL A 630 21.68 -4.63 -39.88
N GLY A 631 20.80 -5.02 -38.95
CA GLY A 631 21.07 -4.86 -37.52
C GLY A 631 19.96 -5.40 -36.63
N VAL A 632 20.30 -5.56 -35.36
CA VAL A 632 19.40 -5.88 -34.25
C VAL A 632 19.54 -4.79 -33.19
N GLU A 633 18.45 -4.41 -32.52
CA GLU A 633 18.41 -3.23 -31.64
C GLU A 633 19.04 -2.01 -32.33
N LEU A 634 18.63 -1.78 -33.58
CA LEU A 634 19.23 -0.75 -34.42
C LEU A 634 18.68 0.62 -34.00
N ALA A 635 19.56 1.44 -33.43
CA ALA A 635 19.19 2.79 -32.99
C ALA A 635 18.81 3.70 -34.17
N PHE A 636 17.76 4.51 -33.97
CA PHE A 636 17.40 5.63 -34.84
C PHE A 636 17.20 6.88 -33.98
N GLY A 637 17.87 7.97 -34.36
CA GLY A 637 18.00 9.12 -33.47
C GLY A 637 18.79 8.75 -32.20
N THR A 638 19.72 9.59 -31.79
CA THR A 638 20.31 9.51 -30.46
C THR A 638 19.99 10.77 -29.68
N PRO A 639 20.04 10.77 -28.35
CA PRO A 639 19.85 12.00 -27.58
C PRO A 639 20.84 13.13 -27.96
N GLY A 640 22.05 12.78 -28.43
CA GLY A 640 22.98 13.75 -29.02
C GLY A 640 22.71 14.13 -30.49
N ALA A 641 21.88 13.36 -31.21
CA ALA A 641 21.52 13.58 -32.61
C ALA A 641 20.12 12.97 -32.92
N PRO A 642 19.03 13.57 -32.42
CA PRO A 642 17.70 12.99 -32.55
C PRO A 642 17.20 13.05 -33.98
N LEU A 643 16.30 12.14 -34.35
CA LEU A 643 15.65 12.19 -35.65
C LEU A 643 14.57 13.27 -35.61
N SER A 644 14.66 14.26 -36.49
CA SER A 644 13.65 15.32 -36.60
C SER A 644 12.56 14.91 -37.61
N VAL A 645 11.31 14.98 -37.15
CA VAL A 645 10.11 14.67 -37.93
C VAL A 645 9.25 15.92 -38.01
N ASP A 646 8.91 16.34 -39.23
CA ASP A 646 7.91 17.37 -39.47
C ASP A 646 6.52 16.76 -39.23
N ALA A 647 5.74 17.40 -38.35
CA ALA A 647 4.48 16.90 -37.83
C ALA A 647 3.43 18.02 -37.88
N ASP A 648 3.09 18.43 -39.10
CA ASP A 648 2.07 19.46 -39.40
C ASP A 648 2.40 20.83 -38.79
N GLY A 649 3.50 21.43 -39.27
CA GLY A 649 4.00 22.73 -38.86
C GLY A 649 4.75 22.73 -37.52
N GLU A 650 4.65 21.65 -36.76
CA GLU A 650 5.45 21.39 -35.55
C GLU A 650 6.61 20.44 -35.87
N THR A 651 7.71 20.54 -35.11
CA THR A 651 8.82 19.59 -35.21
C THR A 651 8.84 18.67 -34.00
N LEU A 652 8.86 17.36 -34.25
CA LEU A 652 9.00 16.34 -33.23
C LEU A 652 10.39 15.69 -33.32
N HIS A 653 11.13 15.74 -32.21
CA HIS A 653 12.42 15.06 -32.07
C HIS A 653 12.22 13.69 -31.44
N VAL A 654 12.58 12.64 -32.18
CA VAL A 654 12.34 11.25 -31.77
C VAL A 654 13.63 10.45 -31.68
N HIS A 655 13.61 9.42 -30.83
CA HIS A 655 14.65 8.42 -30.75
C HIS A 655 14.07 7.03 -30.45
N GLY A 656 14.86 5.99 -30.66
CA GLY A 656 14.50 4.64 -30.25
C GLY A 656 15.38 3.57 -30.88
N TYR A 657 14.95 2.33 -30.72
CA TYR A 657 15.63 1.14 -31.21
C TYR A 657 14.63 0.28 -31.97
N ILE A 658 15.01 -0.15 -33.17
CA ILE A 658 14.23 -1.12 -33.94
C ILE A 658 14.81 -2.49 -33.64
N ASP A 659 14.00 -3.40 -33.09
CA ASP A 659 14.45 -4.73 -32.67
C ASP A 659 15.22 -5.44 -33.78
N ARG A 660 14.73 -5.40 -35.03
CA ARG A 660 15.45 -5.97 -36.16
C ARG A 660 15.18 -5.30 -37.50
N VAL A 661 16.25 -5.14 -38.29
CA VAL A 661 16.21 -4.63 -39.67
C VAL A 661 16.94 -5.59 -40.62
N ASP A 662 16.29 -5.93 -41.73
CA ASP A 662 16.84 -6.74 -42.82
C ASP A 662 16.51 -6.12 -44.19
N VAL A 663 17.14 -6.64 -45.26
CA VAL A 663 16.76 -6.34 -46.65
C VAL A 663 16.50 -7.64 -47.42
N GLU A 664 15.33 -7.71 -48.05
CA GLU A 664 14.84 -8.82 -48.87
C GLU A 664 14.18 -8.26 -50.12
N ASP A 665 14.49 -8.78 -51.31
CA ASP A 665 13.89 -8.40 -52.60
C ASP A 665 13.77 -6.89 -52.86
N GLY A 666 14.78 -6.11 -52.45
CA GLY A 666 14.78 -4.65 -52.64
C GLY A 666 13.86 -3.88 -51.68
N VAL A 667 13.43 -4.51 -50.59
CA VAL A 667 12.61 -3.93 -49.52
C VAL A 667 13.37 -3.99 -48.19
N THR A 668 13.29 -2.92 -47.40
CA THR A 668 13.74 -2.90 -46.01
C THR A 668 12.65 -3.49 -45.11
N LEU A 669 12.97 -4.55 -44.39
CA LEU A 669 12.06 -5.17 -43.42
C LEU A 669 12.38 -4.65 -42.03
N VAL A 670 11.38 -4.08 -41.37
CA VAL A 670 11.41 -3.63 -39.98
C VAL A 670 10.55 -4.59 -39.17
N ARG A 671 11.12 -5.21 -38.14
CA ARG A 671 10.42 -6.18 -37.31
C ARG A 671 10.62 -5.88 -35.85
N ASP A 672 9.51 -5.88 -35.12
CA ASP A 672 9.46 -5.68 -33.68
C ASP A 672 8.83 -6.93 -33.06
N LEU A 673 9.52 -7.49 -32.07
CA LEU A 673 9.13 -8.70 -31.38
C LEU A 673 8.13 -8.35 -30.27
N LYS A 674 7.07 -9.14 -30.13
CA LYS A 674 6.11 -9.01 -29.04
C LYS A 674 5.94 -10.35 -28.34
N SER A 675 6.00 -10.37 -27.01
CA SER A 675 5.77 -11.58 -26.19
C SER A 675 4.32 -11.72 -25.70
N GLY A 676 3.47 -10.72 -25.95
CA GLY A 676 2.08 -10.65 -25.50
C GLY A 676 1.09 -11.40 -26.39
N LYS A 677 -0.21 -11.17 -26.12
CA LYS A 677 -1.31 -11.66 -26.97
C LYS A 677 -1.16 -11.10 -28.39
N ALA A 678 -1.40 -11.94 -29.40
CA ALA A 678 -1.38 -11.55 -30.80
C ALA A 678 -2.59 -10.68 -31.17
N HIS A 679 -2.35 -9.74 -32.08
CA HIS A 679 -3.34 -8.80 -32.61
C HIS A 679 -3.27 -8.76 -34.15
N PRO A 680 -3.48 -9.90 -34.83
CA PRO A 680 -3.43 -9.96 -36.29
C PRO A 680 -4.49 -9.04 -36.90
N ARG A 681 -4.25 -8.60 -38.14
CA ARG A 681 -5.17 -7.72 -38.87
C ARG A 681 -6.36 -8.51 -39.41
N ALA A 682 -7.36 -8.71 -38.56
CA ALA A 682 -8.59 -9.41 -38.90
C ALA A 682 -9.79 -8.81 -38.14
N GLY A 683 -10.99 -8.94 -38.72
CA GLY A 683 -12.23 -8.43 -38.11
C GLY A 683 -12.16 -6.92 -37.83
N SER A 684 -12.48 -6.53 -36.60
CA SER A 684 -12.42 -5.14 -36.13
C SER A 684 -10.99 -4.60 -35.93
N GLU A 685 -9.95 -5.44 -36.01
CA GLU A 685 -8.54 -5.01 -35.88
C GLU A 685 -7.83 -4.87 -37.26
N THR A 686 -8.60 -4.84 -38.35
CA THR A 686 -8.08 -4.68 -39.72
C THR A 686 -7.36 -3.34 -39.93
N GLY A 687 -7.90 -2.24 -39.39
CA GLY A 687 -7.35 -0.90 -39.54
C GLY A 687 -6.12 -0.63 -38.67
N PRO A 688 -5.29 0.38 -39.01
CA PRO A 688 -4.25 0.89 -38.13
C PRO A 688 -4.86 1.56 -36.90
N THR A 689 -4.29 1.34 -35.71
CA THR A 689 -4.76 1.96 -34.46
C THR A 689 -3.63 2.66 -33.73
N PRO A 690 -3.84 3.85 -33.12
CA PRO A 690 -2.77 4.63 -32.49
C PRO A 690 -2.09 3.86 -31.35
N LEU A 691 -2.86 3.12 -30.54
CA LEU A 691 -2.35 2.37 -29.40
C LEU A 691 -1.39 1.25 -29.80
N ARG A 692 -1.63 0.59 -30.93
CA ARG A 692 -0.85 -0.58 -31.35
C ARG A 692 0.22 -0.22 -32.37
N ASP A 693 -0.08 0.66 -33.32
CA ASP A 693 0.67 0.75 -34.57
C ASP A 693 1.53 2.01 -34.70
N VAL A 694 1.39 3.02 -33.83
CA VAL A 694 2.20 4.26 -33.91
C VAL A 694 3.70 3.98 -33.82
N GLN A 695 4.10 3.01 -33.00
CA GLN A 695 5.50 2.61 -32.86
C GLN A 695 6.00 1.99 -34.18
N LEU A 696 5.22 1.10 -34.81
CA LEU A 696 5.59 0.47 -36.08
C LEU A 696 5.69 1.47 -37.22
N GLY A 697 4.69 2.37 -37.32
CA GLY A 697 4.67 3.43 -38.32
C GLY A 697 5.85 4.39 -38.16
N LEU A 698 6.19 4.75 -36.92
CA LEU A 698 7.38 5.55 -36.63
C LEU A 698 8.67 4.84 -37.07
N TYR A 699 8.77 3.52 -36.84
CA TYR A 699 9.93 2.76 -37.27
C TYR A 699 10.05 2.69 -38.80
N GLN A 700 8.93 2.56 -39.52
CA GLN A 700 8.94 2.64 -40.99
C GLN A 700 9.40 4.01 -41.48
N LEU A 701 8.88 5.08 -40.87
CA LEU A 701 9.29 6.45 -41.17
C LEU A 701 10.79 6.68 -40.90
N ALA A 702 11.28 6.22 -39.76
CA ALA A 702 12.69 6.32 -39.39
C ALA A 702 13.59 5.55 -40.36
N ALA A 703 13.25 4.29 -40.66
CA ALA A 703 14.00 3.46 -41.60
C ALA A 703 14.05 4.06 -43.00
N ARG A 704 12.95 4.68 -43.45
CA ARG A 704 12.88 5.37 -44.74
C ARG A 704 13.74 6.63 -44.76
N LYS A 705 13.69 7.46 -43.72
CA LYS A 705 14.53 8.67 -43.59
C LYS A 705 16.02 8.32 -43.49
N LEU A 706 16.36 7.19 -42.85
CA LEU A 706 17.73 6.73 -42.65
C LEU A 706 18.23 5.75 -43.72
N ALA A 707 17.45 5.48 -44.77
CA ALA A 707 17.77 4.49 -45.80
C ALA A 707 19.15 4.69 -46.43
N ASN A 708 19.53 5.94 -46.71
CA ASN A 708 20.86 6.27 -47.24
C ASN A 708 21.98 5.97 -46.22
N ALA A 709 21.77 6.33 -44.95
CA ALA A 709 22.73 6.09 -43.88
C ALA A 709 22.92 4.59 -43.61
N TRP A 710 21.82 3.82 -43.64
CA TRP A 710 21.83 2.37 -43.42
C TRP A 710 22.15 1.55 -44.68
N LYS A 711 22.28 2.20 -45.84
CA LYS A 711 22.47 1.55 -47.15
C LYS A 711 21.38 0.51 -47.41
N THR A 712 20.12 0.90 -47.19
CA THR A 712 18.94 0.08 -47.38
C THR A 712 17.98 0.73 -48.40
N PRO A 713 17.06 -0.05 -49.02
CA PRO A 713 16.04 0.51 -49.89
C PRO A 713 15.08 1.46 -49.15
N ALA A 714 14.60 2.50 -49.83
CA ALA A 714 13.61 3.43 -49.27
C ALA A 714 12.19 2.83 -49.14
N LYS A 715 11.92 1.69 -49.81
CA LYS A 715 10.70 0.91 -49.63
C LYS A 715 10.81 0.10 -48.34
N VAL A 716 9.92 0.35 -47.38
CA VAL A 716 9.96 -0.26 -46.04
C VAL A 716 8.67 -1.01 -45.74
N GLN A 717 8.78 -2.20 -45.15
CA GLN A 717 7.66 -2.97 -44.61
C GLN A 717 7.89 -3.25 -43.13
N GLY A 718 6.94 -2.81 -42.30
CA GLY A 718 6.91 -3.06 -40.86
C GLY A 718 6.02 -4.24 -40.50
N ALA A 719 6.45 -5.07 -39.55
CA ALA A 719 5.60 -6.07 -38.91
C ALA A 719 5.90 -6.21 -37.40
N TYR A 720 4.85 -6.45 -36.61
CA TYR A 720 4.99 -7.06 -35.29
C TYR A 720 4.94 -8.57 -35.40
N ALA A 721 5.89 -9.26 -34.78
CA ALA A 721 5.92 -10.72 -34.67
C ALA A 721 5.59 -11.14 -33.23
N TYR A 722 4.44 -11.80 -33.03
CA TYR A 722 3.98 -12.20 -31.71
C TYR A 722 4.47 -13.61 -31.34
N ALA A 723 5.52 -13.69 -30.52
CA ALA A 723 6.06 -14.93 -29.99
C ALA A 723 5.65 -15.14 -28.52
N SER A 724 4.38 -15.44 -28.30
CA SER A 724 3.82 -15.66 -26.95
C SER A 724 4.28 -16.96 -26.27
N GLY A 725 4.89 -17.86 -27.04
CA GLY A 725 5.20 -19.24 -26.61
C GLY A 725 3.96 -20.14 -26.52
N ARG A 726 2.77 -19.64 -26.87
CA ARG A 726 1.49 -20.38 -26.84
C ARG A 726 0.91 -20.49 -28.26
N GLY A 727 1.56 -21.27 -29.12
CA GLY A 727 1.12 -21.49 -30.51
C GLY A 727 2.14 -21.02 -31.54
N GLU A 728 1.71 -20.91 -32.79
CA GLU A 728 2.51 -20.38 -33.90
C GLU A 728 2.70 -18.86 -33.79
N VAL A 729 3.72 -18.31 -34.45
CA VAL A 729 3.91 -16.86 -34.50
C VAL A 729 2.87 -16.24 -35.41
N GLU A 730 2.13 -15.27 -34.90
CA GLU A 730 1.23 -14.45 -35.69
C GLU A 730 1.85 -13.08 -35.99
N GLU A 731 1.55 -12.54 -37.17
CA GLU A 731 2.03 -11.23 -37.58
C GLU A 731 0.92 -10.18 -37.61
N ARG A 732 1.25 -8.96 -37.19
CA ARG A 732 0.51 -7.75 -37.54
C ARG A 732 1.37 -6.93 -38.50
N ALA A 733 1.04 -6.95 -39.79
CA ALA A 733 1.86 -6.35 -40.85
C ALA A 733 1.04 -5.52 -41.85
N PHE A 734 1.64 -4.45 -42.37
CA PHE A 734 1.04 -3.56 -43.37
C PHE A 734 1.72 -3.73 -44.73
N ARG A 735 1.78 -4.99 -45.21
CA ARG A 735 2.49 -5.35 -46.45
C ARG A 735 1.78 -4.86 -47.71
N ALA A 736 0.45 -5.01 -47.76
CA ALA A 736 -0.37 -4.71 -48.94
C ALA A 736 -0.80 -3.23 -49.03
N ASP A 737 -0.76 -2.52 -47.90
CA ASP A 737 -1.39 -1.22 -47.71
C ASP A 737 -0.55 -0.31 -46.78
N ALA A 738 0.78 -0.35 -46.95
CA ALA A 738 1.71 0.49 -46.18
C ALA A 738 1.35 1.99 -46.18
N ALA A 739 0.70 2.48 -47.24
CA ALA A 739 0.23 3.86 -47.34
C ALA A 739 -0.81 4.23 -46.26
N ALA A 740 -1.67 3.28 -45.86
CA ALA A 740 -2.66 3.53 -44.81
C ALA A 740 -2.00 3.75 -43.45
N LEU A 741 -0.99 2.94 -43.12
CA LEU A 741 -0.21 3.14 -41.90
C LEU A 741 0.63 4.42 -41.96
N ASP A 742 1.23 4.75 -43.11
CA ASP A 742 1.98 6.01 -43.28
C ASP A 742 1.08 7.25 -43.05
N GLN A 743 -0.15 7.24 -43.60
CA GLN A 743 -1.11 8.34 -43.40
C GLN A 743 -1.54 8.44 -41.94
N ALA A 744 -1.99 7.35 -41.32
CA ALA A 744 -2.41 7.34 -39.92
C ALA A 744 -1.28 7.77 -38.98
N THR A 745 -0.04 7.33 -39.25
CA THR A 745 1.14 7.73 -38.48
C THR A 745 1.39 9.23 -38.56
N ALA A 746 1.24 9.85 -39.74
CA ALA A 746 1.41 11.30 -39.88
C ALA A 746 0.39 12.07 -39.01
N GLU A 747 -0.87 11.64 -39.00
CA GLU A 747 -1.94 12.23 -38.19
C GLU A 747 -1.71 12.05 -36.67
N TRP A 748 -1.26 10.88 -36.26
CA TRP A 748 -0.90 10.58 -34.87
C TRP A 748 0.30 11.41 -34.38
N LEU A 749 1.35 11.53 -35.19
CA LEU A 749 2.52 12.34 -34.85
C LEU A 749 2.16 13.83 -34.80
N ALA A 750 1.31 14.32 -35.69
CA ALA A 750 0.77 15.68 -35.63
C ALA A 750 -0.01 15.91 -34.33
N THR A 751 -0.91 14.99 -33.97
CA THR A 751 -1.67 15.07 -32.70
C THR A 751 -0.74 15.12 -31.49
N ALA A 752 0.27 14.24 -31.45
CA ALA A 752 1.28 14.24 -30.39
C ALA A 752 2.04 15.58 -30.31
N ALA A 753 2.56 16.08 -31.44
CA ALA A 753 3.34 17.31 -31.49
C ALA A 753 2.53 18.52 -31.01
N HIS A 754 1.29 18.66 -31.48
CA HIS A 754 0.39 19.75 -31.08
C HIS A 754 0.02 19.69 -29.59
N LEU A 755 -0.25 18.50 -29.03
CA LEU A 755 -0.52 18.33 -27.59
C LEU A 755 0.69 18.74 -26.74
N LEU A 756 1.89 18.30 -27.12
CA LEU A 756 3.14 18.61 -26.42
C LEU A 756 3.46 20.11 -26.48
N ALA A 757 3.36 20.72 -27.67
CA ALA A 757 3.62 22.15 -27.88
C ALA A 757 2.61 23.05 -27.13
N ALA A 758 1.39 22.56 -26.90
CA ALA A 758 0.37 23.25 -26.14
C ALA A 758 0.37 22.93 -24.64
N ARG A 759 1.22 22.01 -24.16
CA ARG A 759 1.22 21.51 -22.76
C ARG A 759 -0.16 20.99 -22.34
N SER A 760 -0.84 20.32 -23.26
CA SER A 760 -2.20 19.80 -23.07
C SER A 760 -2.15 18.29 -22.83
N PHE A 761 -2.46 17.88 -21.60
CA PHE A 761 -2.40 16.49 -21.16
C PHE A 761 -3.74 16.01 -20.55
N PRO A 762 -4.85 16.08 -21.31
CA PRO A 762 -6.16 15.67 -20.83
C PRO A 762 -6.20 14.18 -20.47
N PRO A 763 -7.06 13.75 -19.53
CA PRO A 763 -7.40 12.34 -19.38
C PRO A 763 -8.05 11.78 -20.66
N SER A 764 -7.90 10.48 -20.90
CA SER A 764 -8.60 9.81 -21.99
C SER A 764 -10.12 9.84 -21.75
N ALA A 765 -10.89 9.92 -22.84
CA ALA A 765 -12.34 9.76 -22.84
C ALA A 765 -12.79 8.31 -23.04
N ASP A 766 -11.85 7.38 -23.19
CA ASP A 766 -12.09 5.94 -23.25
C ASP A 766 -11.84 5.29 -21.88
N GLU A 767 -12.78 4.45 -21.43
CA GLU A 767 -12.66 3.72 -20.16
C GLU A 767 -11.70 2.55 -20.28
N ASP A 768 -11.55 1.97 -21.48
CA ASP A 768 -10.66 0.81 -21.71
C ASP A 768 -9.19 1.19 -21.48
N ASP A 769 -8.81 2.43 -21.80
CA ASP A 769 -7.49 3.01 -21.49
C ASP A 769 -7.17 3.03 -20.00
N CYS A 770 -8.18 2.95 -19.13
CA CYS A 770 -8.00 2.98 -17.68
C CYS A 770 -7.84 1.57 -17.06
N THR A 771 -8.13 0.50 -17.79
CA THR A 771 -8.20 -0.89 -17.28
C THR A 771 -6.94 -1.33 -16.53
N TYR A 772 -5.77 -1.01 -17.08
CA TYR A 772 -4.46 -1.34 -16.51
C TYR A 772 -3.67 -0.09 -16.13
N CYS A 773 -4.34 1.04 -15.92
CA CYS A 773 -3.71 2.31 -15.59
C CYS A 773 -3.41 2.39 -14.09
N PRO A 774 -2.14 2.57 -13.68
CA PRO A 774 -1.78 2.64 -12.26
C PRO A 774 -2.26 3.92 -11.57
N PHE A 775 -2.65 4.92 -12.36
CA PHE A 775 -3.07 6.22 -11.86
C PHE A 775 -4.59 6.38 -11.78
N HIS A 776 -5.38 5.31 -12.02
CA HIS A 776 -6.84 5.37 -11.93
C HIS A 776 -7.33 5.94 -10.59
N VAL A 777 -6.73 5.54 -9.48
CA VAL A 777 -7.05 6.04 -8.13
C VAL A 777 -6.80 7.55 -8.00
N VAL A 778 -5.75 8.05 -8.65
CA VAL A 778 -5.37 9.48 -8.62
C VAL A 778 -6.30 10.31 -9.50
N CYS A 779 -6.71 9.79 -10.67
CA CYS A 779 -7.63 10.46 -11.57
C CYS A 779 -9.07 10.51 -11.01
N GLY A 780 -9.45 9.49 -10.23
CA GLY A 780 -10.78 9.31 -9.67
C GLY A 780 -11.80 8.81 -10.69
N SER A 781 -12.89 8.21 -10.20
CA SER A 781 -13.90 7.51 -11.03
C SER A 781 -14.64 8.39 -12.05
N GLY A 782 -14.61 9.71 -11.88
CA GLY A 782 -15.27 10.65 -12.81
C GLY A 782 -14.38 11.18 -13.94
N ALA A 783 -13.10 10.78 -14.02
CA ALA A 783 -12.15 11.40 -14.96
C ALA A 783 -12.54 11.20 -16.43
N THR A 784 -12.84 9.97 -16.83
CA THR A 784 -13.20 9.63 -18.21
C THR A 784 -14.49 10.32 -18.63
N ARG A 785 -15.52 10.31 -17.76
CA ARG A 785 -16.78 11.01 -18.02
C ARG A 785 -16.55 12.51 -18.21
N ARG A 786 -15.78 13.16 -17.33
CA ARG A 786 -15.43 14.58 -17.48
C ARG A 786 -14.66 14.85 -18.78
N ALA A 787 -13.72 13.98 -19.14
CA ALA A 787 -12.98 14.09 -20.40
C ALA A 787 -13.92 14.05 -21.61
N ARG A 788 -14.83 13.07 -21.64
CA ARG A 788 -15.80 12.89 -22.72
C ARG A 788 -16.74 14.09 -22.85
N GLU A 789 -17.33 14.52 -21.73
CA GLU A 789 -18.18 15.72 -21.68
C GLU A 789 -17.43 16.97 -22.15
N ALA A 790 -16.18 17.14 -21.73
CA ALA A 790 -15.39 18.32 -22.04
C ALA A 790 -14.83 18.35 -23.45
N LEU A 791 -14.58 17.19 -24.07
CA LEU A 791 -14.08 17.08 -25.44
C LEU A 791 -15.18 17.15 -26.49
N ALA A 792 -16.44 16.86 -26.15
CA ALA A 792 -17.55 16.77 -27.10
C ALA A 792 -17.74 18.03 -27.96
N ASP A 793 -17.60 19.22 -27.34
CA ASP A 793 -17.81 20.51 -28.01
C ASP A 793 -16.50 21.19 -28.45
N VAL A 794 -15.36 20.48 -28.42
CA VAL A 794 -14.08 21.03 -28.85
C VAL A 794 -13.97 20.92 -30.37
N GLU A 795 -13.91 22.07 -31.05
CA GLU A 795 -13.87 22.15 -32.51
C GLU A 795 -12.46 22.42 -33.06
N ASP A 796 -11.61 23.15 -32.33
CA ASP A 796 -10.30 23.58 -32.82
C ASP A 796 -9.13 23.27 -31.86
N GLY A 797 -7.93 23.21 -32.45
CA GLY A 797 -6.67 23.10 -31.72
C GLY A 797 -6.28 21.68 -31.27
N PRO A 798 -5.31 21.55 -30.35
CA PRO A 798 -4.75 20.25 -29.95
C PRO A 798 -5.77 19.30 -29.33
N LEU A 799 -6.73 19.84 -28.57
CA LEU A 799 -7.79 19.04 -27.96
C LEU A 799 -8.80 18.52 -28.99
N ALA A 800 -9.06 19.26 -30.08
CA ALA A 800 -9.90 18.78 -31.19
C ALA A 800 -9.26 17.58 -31.91
N ARG A 801 -7.94 17.63 -32.13
CA ARG A 801 -7.19 16.48 -32.69
C ARG A 801 -7.28 15.25 -31.79
N PHE A 802 -7.12 15.45 -30.48
CA PHE A 802 -7.23 14.35 -29.52
C PHE A 802 -8.66 13.81 -29.41
N ARG A 803 -9.67 14.68 -29.52
CA ARG A 803 -11.08 14.29 -29.61
C ARG A 803 -11.32 13.41 -30.84
N ALA A 804 -10.87 13.83 -32.02
CA ALA A 804 -11.02 13.05 -33.25
C ALA A 804 -10.40 11.65 -33.12
N LEU A 805 -9.23 11.56 -32.48
CA LEU A 805 -8.56 10.29 -32.18
C LEU A 805 -9.34 9.36 -31.23
N LYS A 806 -10.15 9.91 -30.32
CA LYS A 806 -10.75 9.14 -29.21
C LYS A 806 -12.25 8.94 -29.30
N LEU A 807 -12.97 9.86 -29.92
CA LEU A 807 -14.43 9.87 -29.96
C LEU A 807 -14.98 9.68 -31.37
N ASP A 808 -14.29 10.15 -32.39
CA ASP A 808 -14.80 10.13 -33.77
C ASP A 808 -14.42 8.82 -34.51
N GLU A 809 -13.56 7.95 -33.94
CA GLU A 809 -13.26 6.60 -34.47
C GLU A 809 -14.38 5.56 -34.18
N GLY A 810 -15.47 5.94 -33.49
CA GLY A 810 -16.53 5.03 -33.01
C GLY A 810 -17.88 5.07 -33.74
N ASP A 811 -18.06 5.91 -34.76
CA ASP A 811 -19.34 6.11 -35.46
C ASP A 811 -19.40 5.42 -36.85
N GLU A 812 -18.62 4.36 -37.07
CA GLU A 812 -18.84 3.44 -38.20
C GLU A 812 -19.61 2.19 -37.71
N GLU A 813 -20.91 2.16 -38.04
CA GLU A 813 -21.94 1.14 -37.76
C GLU A 813 -21.51 -0.34 -37.89
#